data_AF-A0A8C7JLY9-F1
#
_entry.id   AF-A0A8C7JLY9-F1
#
_cell.length_a   1.000
_cell.length_b   1.000
_cell.length_c   1.000
_cell.angle_alpha   90.00
_cell.angle_beta   90.00
_cell.angle_gamma   90.00
#
_symmetry.space_group_name_H-M   'P 1'
#
loop_
_entity.id
_entity.type
_entity.pdbx_description
1 polymer ?
#
loop_
_entity_poly.entity_id
_entity_poly.type
_entity_poly.pdbx_seq_one_letter_code
_entity_poly.pdbx_strand_id
1 'polypeptide(L)'
;MGIARSSVVAFVIDTTGSMRDDILEAKSVVNEIIDSRKGTQDEPSQYILVPFNDPEFGPLIRTTNPDVMKTEIAKLKADGGGDLPEMCLSGLQLALTGAPASSHIFVFTDAIAKDIALGDTILALIRSTKSTVSFFMTGAGAGARRRRSGVESREATFETYKDLALASGGQAIGVTKENLPQATDVIIDSSTSALVTVLQRARNPGKAETFSFLLDESLNNITIYITGKSLTFTLKNPAGVTQKQNEVNGELGTVQTVGNLFRVRLASNKQTGLWEISMNSNQPYTLKVTGQSTIAFIYDFVETFEGPHPGYALISGRPKAGMPAMLLVSVLGRKGPASVKVANVALVTVSGLEVVGGTLEDMGNGDFLVTVTKVPAGEFVVLLNGTDVVSSTVFQRQSTTQMSVSKVTIKAVVDRSMEPGKTFTLPFTVMTDATGGSYKISARNDRDFKMNVPGSIAVTTGGNATGELTITVPANTPSGTDVTLTIEAVAPGASDSNYAVLRLSVVTKVTDFTPPQCEVVSVSSVDCPADPAFCNSAFWQLSANLTDGVNGTGITSLTHRQGVGSLTHTDLKQTVVAAAFNASCCSLTVELVAVDKAMNVGTCLYTTKVTDVTPPQCEVVSVSVVDCPADPAACSSAFWQLSANLTDGVNGTGIASLTHLQGIGSLTHTDLKQMVVAAAFNASCCSLTVELEAVDKAMNVGTCRFSIVRNAGPPSIALSLPLLVCLLVSAFFTTSLRDLLI
;
A
#
# COMPACT_ATOMS: atom_id res chain seq x y z
N MET A 1 1.60 -10.04 4.06
CA MET A 1 0.29 -9.36 3.90
C MET A 1 -0.17 -8.92 5.28
N GLY A 2 -0.45 -7.63 5.50
CA GLY A 2 -1.00 -7.16 6.78
C GLY A 2 -2.46 -7.59 6.89
N ILE A 3 -2.79 -8.47 7.82
CA ILE A 3 -4.16 -8.96 8.01
C ILE A 3 -4.91 -7.96 8.88
N ALA A 4 -5.32 -6.83 8.31
CA ALA A 4 -6.27 -5.93 8.95
C ALA A 4 -7.67 -6.51 8.74
N ARG A 5 -8.32 -6.96 9.81
CA ARG A 5 -9.77 -7.25 9.83
C ARG A 5 -10.53 -5.94 9.76
N SER A 6 -10.52 -5.32 8.59
CA SER A 6 -11.33 -4.15 8.28
C SER A 6 -12.74 -4.64 7.97
N SER A 7 -13.71 -4.33 8.84
CA SER A 7 -15.12 -4.42 8.47
C SER A 7 -15.43 -3.22 7.58
N VAL A 8 -15.82 -3.49 6.34
CA VAL A 8 -16.44 -2.47 5.48
C VAL A 8 -17.90 -2.81 5.34
N VAL A 9 -18.73 -1.79 5.56
CA VAL A 9 -20.17 -1.88 5.41
C VAL A 9 -20.56 -1.07 4.17
N ALA A 10 -21.18 -1.75 3.21
CA ALA A 10 -21.67 -1.14 1.99
C ALA A 10 -23.19 -1.25 1.91
N PHE A 11 -23.83 -0.14 1.58
CA PHE A 11 -25.28 -0.06 1.37
C PHE A 11 -25.58 0.24 -0.10
N VAL A 12 -26.45 -0.56 -0.70
CA VAL A 12 -26.96 -0.37 -2.06
C VAL A 12 -28.45 -0.12 -1.93
N ILE A 13 -28.89 1.11 -2.17
CA ILE A 13 -30.24 1.54 -1.81
C ILE A 13 -30.98 2.02 -3.06
N ASP A 14 -32.10 1.38 -3.32
CA ASP A 14 -33.09 1.81 -4.30
C ASP A 14 -33.72 3.15 -3.87
N THR A 15 -33.75 4.10 -4.80
CA THR A 15 -34.23 5.48 -4.62
C THR A 15 -35.48 5.79 -5.43
N THR A 16 -36.15 4.78 -6.00
CA THR A 16 -37.38 5.00 -6.76
C THR A 16 -38.54 5.53 -5.91
N GLY A 17 -39.56 6.10 -6.55
CA GLY A 17 -40.69 6.69 -5.84
C GLY A 17 -41.47 5.72 -4.93
N SER A 18 -41.45 4.41 -5.21
CA SER A 18 -42.13 3.39 -4.39
C SER A 18 -41.41 3.12 -3.06
N MET A 19 -40.11 3.35 -2.99
CA MET A 19 -39.26 3.19 -1.82
C MET A 19 -39.43 4.27 -0.74
N ARG A 20 -40.45 5.14 -0.83
CA ARG A 20 -40.62 6.29 0.08
C ARG A 20 -40.58 5.93 1.56
N ASP A 21 -41.27 4.85 1.96
CA ASP A 21 -41.30 4.41 3.35
C ASP A 21 -40.02 3.61 3.70
N ASP A 22 -39.57 2.77 2.78
CA ASP A 22 -38.39 1.90 2.94
C ASP A 22 -37.07 2.67 3.05
N ILE A 23 -36.92 3.79 2.34
CA ILE A 23 -35.76 4.68 2.43
C ILE A 23 -35.67 5.29 3.82
N LEU A 24 -36.80 5.65 4.45
CA LEU A 24 -36.78 6.19 5.80
C LEU A 24 -36.26 5.14 6.79
N GLU A 25 -36.67 3.89 6.61
CA GLU A 25 -36.17 2.78 7.42
C GLU A 25 -34.69 2.48 7.14
N ALA A 26 -34.28 2.41 5.87
CA ALA A 26 -32.88 2.22 5.50
C ALA A 26 -32.00 3.34 6.09
N LYS A 27 -32.45 4.60 6.04
CA LYS A 27 -31.76 5.73 6.69
C LYS A 27 -31.65 5.53 8.21
N SER A 28 -32.73 5.10 8.87
CA SER A 28 -32.75 4.86 10.32
C SER A 28 -31.73 3.80 10.70
N VAL A 29 -31.75 2.66 10.03
CA VAL A 29 -30.86 1.51 10.27
C VAL A 29 -29.40 1.87 10.00
N VAL A 30 -29.11 2.55 8.89
CA VAL A 30 -27.73 2.99 8.60
C VAL A 30 -27.22 3.92 9.69
N ASN A 31 -28.05 4.86 10.16
CA ASN A 31 -27.68 5.74 11.27
C ASN A 31 -27.47 4.97 12.57
N GLU A 32 -28.34 4.02 12.91
CA GLU A 32 -28.21 3.17 14.09
C GLU A 32 -26.91 2.35 14.07
N ILE A 33 -26.55 1.78 12.92
CA ILE A 33 -25.28 1.06 12.75
C ILE A 33 -24.10 2.01 12.93
N ILE A 34 -24.14 3.20 12.34
CA ILE A 34 -23.08 4.18 12.51
C ILE A 34 -22.95 4.57 13.99
N ASP A 35 -24.06 4.87 14.67
CA ASP A 35 -24.07 5.34 16.06
C ASP A 35 -23.68 4.24 17.07
N SER A 36 -24.12 3.01 16.84
CA SER A 36 -23.78 1.88 17.72
C SER A 36 -22.34 1.42 17.59
N ARG A 37 -21.65 1.76 16.49
CA ARG A 37 -20.30 1.28 16.17
C ARG A 37 -19.22 2.35 16.28
N LYS A 38 -19.54 3.63 16.09
CA LYS A 38 -18.59 4.76 16.16
C LYS A 38 -17.82 4.74 17.48
N GLY A 39 -16.49 4.74 17.41
CA GLY A 39 -15.60 4.70 18.59
C GLY A 39 -15.45 3.33 19.25
N THR A 40 -16.02 2.26 18.67
CA THR A 40 -15.86 0.87 19.16
C THR A 40 -14.86 0.09 18.30
N GLN A 41 -14.45 -1.11 18.74
CA GLN A 41 -13.64 -2.02 17.92
C GLN A 41 -14.35 -2.48 16.62
N ASP A 42 -15.67 -2.33 16.57
CA ASP A 42 -16.51 -2.73 15.45
C ASP A 42 -16.78 -1.57 14.48
N GLU A 43 -16.19 -0.39 14.72
CA GLU A 43 -16.28 0.74 13.79
C GLU A 43 -15.76 0.31 12.40
N PRO A 44 -16.60 0.39 11.35
CA PRO A 44 -16.17 0.08 10.01
C PRO A 44 -14.99 0.97 9.61
N SER A 45 -13.96 0.39 9.01
CA SER A 45 -12.82 1.18 8.53
C SER A 45 -13.22 2.10 7.38
N GLN A 46 -14.35 1.80 6.73
CA GLN A 46 -14.89 2.53 5.61
C GLN A 46 -16.39 2.27 5.47
N TYR A 47 -17.13 3.30 5.08
CA TYR A 47 -18.54 3.25 4.73
C TYR A 47 -18.69 3.47 3.22
N ILE A 48 -19.51 2.64 2.57
CA ILE A 48 -19.83 2.74 1.14
C ILE A 48 -21.35 2.87 0.97
N LEU A 49 -21.77 3.79 0.11
CA LEU A 49 -23.16 3.97 -0.28
C LEU A 49 -23.25 4.03 -1.81
N VAL A 50 -24.16 3.25 -2.38
CA VAL A 50 -24.50 3.28 -3.80
C VAL A 50 -26.02 3.42 -3.92
N PRO A 51 -26.54 4.64 -4.16
CA PRO A 51 -27.94 4.78 -4.54
C PRO A 51 -28.15 4.25 -5.96
N PHE A 52 -29.31 3.69 -6.24
CA PHE A 52 -29.72 3.39 -7.62
C PHE A 52 -31.18 3.73 -7.85
N ASN A 53 -31.53 3.99 -9.11
CA ASN A 53 -32.86 4.34 -9.57
C ASN A 53 -33.07 3.68 -10.94
N ASP A 54 -34.01 4.18 -11.73
CA ASP A 54 -34.19 3.81 -13.13
C ASP A 54 -34.47 5.07 -13.97
N PRO A 55 -33.69 5.33 -15.05
CA PRO A 55 -32.62 4.49 -15.61
C PRO A 55 -31.22 4.71 -14.99
N GLU A 56 -31.08 5.65 -14.07
CA GLU A 56 -29.78 6.05 -13.51
C GLU A 56 -29.39 5.24 -12.26
N PHE A 57 -28.09 5.02 -12.04
CA PHE A 57 -27.56 4.38 -10.83
C PHE A 57 -26.21 4.99 -10.42
N GLY A 58 -25.87 4.90 -9.14
CA GLY A 58 -24.71 5.55 -8.55
C GLY A 58 -24.96 7.04 -8.25
N PRO A 59 -23.90 7.81 -7.93
CA PRO A 59 -22.50 7.41 -7.92
C PRO A 59 -22.12 6.55 -6.70
N LEU A 60 -20.97 5.87 -6.77
CA LEU A 60 -20.37 5.25 -5.59
C LEU A 60 -19.81 6.32 -4.65
N ILE A 61 -20.33 6.36 -3.44
CA ILE A 61 -19.91 7.25 -2.37
C ILE A 61 -19.12 6.43 -1.36
N ARG A 62 -17.93 6.91 -0.97
CA ARG A 62 -17.04 6.20 -0.06
C ARG A 62 -16.37 7.18 0.89
N THR A 63 -16.45 6.90 2.19
CA THR A 63 -15.87 7.75 3.22
C THR A 63 -15.46 6.93 4.43
N THR A 64 -14.42 7.37 5.15
CA THR A 64 -14.05 6.83 6.46
C THR A 64 -14.68 7.63 7.60
N ASN A 65 -15.29 8.79 7.30
CA ASN A 65 -15.91 9.65 8.29
C ASN A 65 -17.41 9.31 8.43
N PRO A 66 -17.88 8.89 9.61
CA PRO A 66 -19.28 8.53 9.85
C PRO A 66 -20.24 9.70 9.63
N ASP A 67 -19.86 10.93 10.00
CA ASP A 67 -20.73 12.10 9.91
C ASP A 67 -20.92 12.55 8.44
N VAL A 68 -19.89 12.35 7.61
CA VAL A 68 -20.01 12.50 6.15
C VAL A 68 -20.98 11.47 5.59
N MET A 69 -20.88 10.20 6.00
CA MET A 69 -21.79 9.16 5.53
C MET A 69 -23.25 9.47 5.91
N LYS A 70 -23.51 9.89 7.16
CA LYS A 70 -24.85 10.32 7.57
C LYS A 70 -25.40 11.47 6.73
N THR A 71 -24.54 12.41 6.37
CA THR A 71 -24.90 13.54 5.51
C THR A 71 -25.30 13.06 4.11
N GLU A 72 -24.56 12.12 3.52
CA GLU A 72 -24.90 11.55 2.21
C GLU A 72 -26.18 10.71 2.26
N ILE A 73 -26.36 9.91 3.30
CA ILE A 73 -27.60 9.16 3.54
C ILE A 73 -28.81 10.09 3.70
N ALA A 74 -28.66 11.21 4.41
CA ALA A 74 -29.74 12.18 4.57
C ALA A 74 -30.23 12.76 3.24
N LYS A 75 -29.34 12.89 2.23
CA LYS A 75 -29.67 13.42 0.90
C LYS A 75 -30.54 12.48 0.06
N LEU A 76 -30.58 11.18 0.36
CA LEU A 76 -31.39 10.22 -0.40
C LEU A 76 -32.86 10.65 -0.42
N LYS A 77 -33.50 10.65 -1.59
CA LYS A 77 -34.92 10.96 -1.75
C LYS A 77 -35.54 9.87 -2.63
N ALA A 78 -36.76 9.46 -2.28
CA ALA A 78 -37.56 8.57 -3.11
C ALA A 78 -38.25 9.39 -4.20
N ASP A 79 -37.78 9.25 -5.44
CA ASP A 79 -38.40 9.84 -6.62
C ASP A 79 -38.10 9.02 -7.90
N GLY A 80 -38.80 9.34 -8.99
CA GLY A 80 -38.58 8.65 -10.26
C GLY A 80 -38.99 7.18 -10.25
N GLY A 81 -38.29 6.37 -11.04
CA GLY A 81 -38.52 4.92 -11.18
C GLY A 81 -39.56 4.49 -12.21
N GLY A 82 -40.20 5.45 -12.91
CA GLY A 82 -41.01 5.25 -14.12
C GLY A 82 -41.79 3.93 -14.24
N ASP A 83 -41.12 2.90 -14.76
CA ASP A 83 -41.60 1.53 -14.89
C ASP A 83 -40.78 0.52 -14.07
N LEU A 84 -41.47 -0.49 -13.51
CA LEU A 84 -40.81 -1.71 -13.03
C LEU A 84 -40.44 -2.60 -14.22
N PRO A 85 -39.27 -3.27 -14.25
CA PRO A 85 -38.24 -3.44 -13.17
C PRO A 85 -37.14 -2.34 -13.07
N GLU A 86 -36.18 -2.46 -12.13
CA GLU A 86 -35.16 -1.42 -11.85
C GLU A 86 -33.68 -1.87 -11.98
N MET A 87 -32.71 -0.93 -12.00
CA MET A 87 -31.27 -1.19 -12.27
C MET A 87 -30.45 -1.69 -11.05
N CYS A 88 -31.00 -2.64 -10.29
CA CYS A 88 -30.40 -3.13 -9.04
C CYS A 88 -29.02 -3.77 -9.22
N LEU A 89 -28.82 -4.61 -10.25
CA LEU A 89 -27.55 -5.34 -10.39
C LEU A 89 -26.41 -4.40 -10.80
N SER A 90 -26.68 -3.33 -11.54
CA SER A 90 -25.72 -2.28 -11.89
C SER A 90 -25.25 -1.52 -10.64
N GLY A 91 -26.18 -1.16 -9.75
CA GLY A 91 -25.84 -0.59 -8.44
C GLY A 91 -24.99 -1.55 -7.60
N LEU A 92 -25.34 -2.84 -7.58
CA LEU A 92 -24.57 -3.87 -6.88
C LEU A 92 -23.19 -4.09 -7.49
N GLN A 93 -23.04 -3.98 -8.81
CA GLN A 93 -21.75 -4.06 -9.50
C GLN A 93 -20.80 -2.99 -8.97
N LEU A 94 -21.24 -1.72 -8.94
CA LEU A 94 -20.45 -0.61 -8.42
C LEU A 94 -20.00 -0.86 -6.97
N ALA A 95 -20.89 -1.40 -6.14
CA ALA A 95 -20.56 -1.73 -4.76
C ALA A 95 -19.50 -2.84 -4.67
N LEU A 96 -19.62 -3.91 -5.47
CA LEU A 96 -18.67 -5.02 -5.48
C LEU A 96 -17.28 -4.61 -6.00
N THR A 97 -17.20 -3.72 -6.98
CA THR A 97 -15.90 -3.28 -7.52
C THR A 97 -15.26 -2.20 -6.66
N GLY A 98 -16.05 -1.35 -6.00
CA GLY A 98 -15.55 -0.29 -5.14
C GLY A 98 -15.26 -0.71 -3.69
N ALA A 99 -15.86 -1.80 -3.21
CA ALA A 99 -15.63 -2.34 -1.87
C ALA A 99 -14.34 -3.19 -1.81
N PRO A 100 -13.64 -3.20 -0.65
CA PRO A 100 -12.57 -4.16 -0.40
C PRO A 100 -13.07 -5.61 -0.46
N ALA A 101 -12.16 -6.55 -0.67
CA ALA A 101 -12.48 -7.97 -0.63
C ALA A 101 -13.05 -8.36 0.75
N SER A 102 -13.96 -9.34 0.75
CA SER A 102 -14.64 -9.88 1.93
C SER A 102 -15.51 -8.85 2.67
N SER A 103 -16.08 -7.87 1.95
CA SER A 103 -17.00 -6.88 2.52
C SER A 103 -18.43 -7.41 2.68
N HIS A 104 -19.20 -6.80 3.58
CA HIS A 104 -20.64 -7.03 3.70
C HIS A 104 -21.41 -5.96 2.93
N ILE A 105 -22.24 -6.39 1.98
CA ILE A 105 -23.05 -5.52 1.13
C ILE A 105 -24.52 -5.79 1.41
N PHE A 106 -25.26 -4.74 1.73
CA PHE A 106 -26.69 -4.80 2.05
C PHE A 106 -27.48 -4.05 0.98
N VAL A 107 -28.37 -4.76 0.28
CA VAL A 107 -29.17 -4.25 -0.82
C VAL A 107 -30.61 -4.05 -0.36
N PHE A 108 -31.17 -2.86 -0.54
CA PHE A 108 -32.56 -2.53 -0.25
C PHE A 108 -33.30 -2.20 -1.55
N THR A 109 -34.41 -2.87 -1.82
CA THR A 109 -35.27 -2.60 -3.00
C THR A 109 -36.67 -3.18 -2.82
N ASP A 110 -37.68 -2.56 -3.45
CA ASP A 110 -39.02 -3.12 -3.52
C ASP A 110 -39.36 -3.72 -4.90
N ALA A 111 -38.38 -3.73 -5.80
CA ALA A 111 -38.49 -4.16 -7.18
C ALA A 111 -37.62 -5.40 -7.53
N ILE A 112 -37.96 -6.03 -8.66
CA ILE A 112 -37.08 -7.00 -9.31
C ILE A 112 -36.06 -6.25 -10.18
N ALA A 113 -34.95 -6.91 -10.51
CA ALA A 113 -33.92 -6.33 -11.37
C ALA A 113 -34.37 -6.28 -12.85
N LYS A 114 -34.08 -5.17 -13.53
CA LYS A 114 -34.24 -4.95 -14.99
C LYS A 114 -33.04 -5.50 -15.75
N ASP A 115 -31.89 -5.46 -15.10
CA ASP A 115 -30.57 -5.78 -15.61
C ASP A 115 -30.12 -7.21 -15.23
N ILE A 116 -31.05 -8.17 -15.19
CA ILE A 116 -30.81 -9.59 -14.83
C ILE A 116 -29.69 -10.23 -15.65
N ALA A 117 -29.46 -9.75 -16.88
CA ALA A 117 -28.35 -10.17 -17.73
C ALA A 117 -26.95 -9.93 -17.11
N LEU A 118 -26.84 -9.11 -16.05
CA LEU A 118 -25.62 -8.93 -15.27
C LEU A 118 -25.39 -10.03 -14.23
N GLY A 119 -26.33 -10.96 -14.02
CA GLY A 119 -26.26 -11.98 -12.97
C GLY A 119 -24.93 -12.74 -12.93
N ASP A 120 -24.43 -13.20 -14.07
CA ASP A 120 -23.15 -13.92 -14.14
C ASP A 120 -21.93 -13.02 -13.84
N THR A 121 -21.99 -11.75 -14.24
CA THR A 121 -20.97 -10.75 -13.88
C THR A 121 -20.96 -10.49 -12.38
N ILE A 122 -22.13 -10.36 -11.75
CA ILE A 122 -22.25 -10.19 -10.30
C ILE A 122 -21.75 -11.44 -9.57
N LEU A 123 -22.07 -12.64 -10.06
CA LEU A 123 -21.59 -13.89 -9.49
C LEU A 123 -20.06 -14.00 -9.58
N ALA A 124 -19.48 -13.61 -10.72
CA ALA A 124 -18.03 -13.54 -10.91
C ALA A 124 -17.36 -12.58 -9.90
N LEU A 125 -17.94 -11.39 -9.71
CA LEU A 125 -17.45 -10.40 -8.74
C LEU A 125 -17.62 -10.88 -7.29
N ILE A 126 -18.75 -11.49 -6.93
CA ILE A 126 -18.98 -12.09 -5.60
C ILE A 126 -17.90 -13.12 -5.30
N ARG A 127 -17.61 -14.02 -6.25
CA ARG A 127 -16.59 -15.07 -6.09
C ARG A 127 -15.17 -14.52 -6.01
N SER A 128 -14.84 -13.52 -6.83
CA SER A 128 -13.52 -12.88 -6.85
C SER A 128 -13.26 -12.05 -5.60
N THR A 129 -14.23 -11.25 -5.18
CA THR A 129 -14.12 -10.39 -4.00
C THR A 129 -14.38 -11.14 -2.70
N LYS A 130 -15.07 -12.28 -2.74
CA LYS A 130 -15.56 -13.04 -1.58
C LYS A 130 -16.48 -12.21 -0.67
N SER A 131 -17.09 -11.17 -1.23
CA SER A 131 -18.02 -10.30 -0.51
C SER A 131 -19.36 -11.00 -0.28
N THR A 132 -19.98 -10.72 0.85
CA THR A 132 -21.28 -11.28 1.25
C THR A 132 -22.38 -10.30 0.90
N VAL A 133 -23.38 -10.71 0.11
CA VAL A 133 -24.47 -9.83 -0.35
C VAL A 133 -25.79 -10.29 0.23
N SER A 134 -26.45 -9.43 1.03
CA SER A 134 -27.79 -9.71 1.56
C SER A 134 -28.81 -8.73 0.98
N PHE A 135 -29.95 -9.26 0.56
CA PHE A 135 -31.04 -8.51 -0.07
C PHE A 135 -32.21 -8.37 0.90
N PHE A 136 -32.72 -7.15 1.06
CA PHE A 136 -33.91 -6.81 1.83
C PHE A 136 -34.97 -6.30 0.87
N MET A 137 -36.07 -7.05 0.77
CA MET A 137 -37.13 -6.79 -0.19
C MET A 137 -38.50 -6.65 0.45
N THR A 138 -39.22 -5.59 0.09
CA THR A 138 -40.52 -5.24 0.70
C THR A 138 -41.72 -5.23 -0.26
N GLY A 139 -41.47 -5.21 -1.58
CA GLY A 139 -42.50 -5.06 -2.59
C GLY A 139 -43.18 -6.36 -3.04
N ALA A 140 -43.97 -6.30 -4.12
CA ALA A 140 -44.90 -7.35 -4.56
C ALA A 140 -44.26 -8.71 -4.97
N GLY A 141 -42.93 -8.84 -4.90
CA GLY A 141 -42.20 -10.13 -4.95
C GLY A 141 -42.13 -10.86 -3.59
N ALA A 142 -42.37 -10.17 -2.48
CA ALA A 142 -42.34 -10.74 -1.13
C ALA A 142 -43.63 -11.50 -0.73
N GLY A 143 -44.75 -11.28 -1.43
CA GLY A 143 -46.01 -11.98 -1.12
C GLY A 143 -47.32 -11.48 -1.73
N ALA A 144 -47.32 -10.68 -2.81
CA ALA A 144 -48.58 -10.16 -3.38
C ALA A 144 -49.29 -11.16 -4.32
N ARG A 145 -50.63 -11.27 -4.19
CA ARG A 145 -51.48 -12.12 -5.04
C ARG A 145 -51.30 -11.82 -6.53
N ARG A 146 -51.19 -12.90 -7.33
CA ARG A 146 -51.28 -12.93 -8.80
C ARG A 146 -52.29 -11.91 -9.34
N ARG A 147 -51.83 -10.78 -9.87
CA ARG A 147 -52.57 -10.05 -10.90
C ARG A 147 -52.07 -10.52 -12.26
N ARG A 148 -52.99 -11.06 -13.06
CA ARG A 148 -52.82 -11.50 -14.45
C ARG A 148 -52.25 -10.35 -15.29
N SER A 149 -50.95 -10.30 -15.48
CA SER A 149 -50.35 -9.64 -16.64
C SER A 149 -49.06 -10.39 -16.99
N GLY A 150 -48.89 -10.69 -18.27
CA GLY A 150 -48.06 -11.77 -18.82
C GLY A 150 -46.54 -11.55 -18.80
N VAL A 151 -45.99 -11.07 -17.70
CA VAL A 151 -44.53 -11.13 -17.47
C VAL A 151 -44.22 -12.49 -16.87
N GLU A 152 -43.22 -13.18 -17.41
CA GLU A 152 -42.63 -14.43 -16.87
C GLU A 152 -42.64 -14.38 -15.34
N SER A 153 -43.16 -15.42 -14.70
CA SER A 153 -43.65 -15.38 -13.31
C SER A 153 -42.67 -14.66 -12.39
N ARG A 154 -43.09 -13.54 -11.77
CA ARG A 154 -42.30 -12.71 -10.82
C ARG A 154 -41.64 -13.50 -9.67
N GLU A 155 -42.11 -14.72 -9.40
CA GLU A 155 -41.47 -15.69 -8.49
C GLU A 155 -40.13 -16.23 -9.02
N ALA A 156 -39.98 -16.38 -10.34
CA ALA A 156 -38.74 -16.78 -11.01
C ALA A 156 -37.65 -15.69 -10.96
N THR A 157 -38.04 -14.41 -10.80
CA THR A 157 -37.06 -13.30 -10.74
C THR A 157 -36.57 -13.01 -9.32
N PHE A 158 -37.38 -13.27 -8.28
CA PHE A 158 -36.87 -13.27 -6.89
C PHE A 158 -35.84 -14.37 -6.67
N GLU A 159 -35.88 -15.43 -7.48
CA GLU A 159 -34.89 -16.51 -7.44
C GLU A 159 -33.47 -16.01 -7.74
N THR A 160 -33.30 -15.05 -8.67
CA THR A 160 -31.99 -14.46 -8.96
C THR A 160 -31.33 -13.86 -7.71
N TYR A 161 -32.08 -13.11 -6.90
CA TYR A 161 -31.54 -12.55 -5.66
C TYR A 161 -31.24 -13.64 -4.62
N LYS A 162 -32.05 -14.71 -4.55
CA LYS A 162 -31.74 -15.86 -3.69
C LYS A 162 -30.46 -16.57 -4.11
N ASP A 163 -30.26 -16.77 -5.41
CA ASP A 163 -29.09 -17.44 -5.95
C ASP A 163 -27.82 -16.62 -5.67
N LEU A 164 -27.87 -15.30 -5.89
CA LEU A 164 -26.76 -14.39 -5.58
C LEU A 164 -26.47 -14.30 -4.07
N ALA A 165 -27.51 -14.24 -3.23
CA ALA A 165 -27.36 -14.28 -1.79
C ALA A 165 -26.74 -15.60 -1.33
N LEU A 166 -27.23 -16.73 -1.85
CA LEU A 166 -26.74 -18.06 -1.52
C LEU A 166 -25.28 -18.24 -1.94
N ALA A 167 -24.92 -17.81 -3.15
CA ALA A 167 -23.56 -17.89 -3.68
C ALA A 167 -22.57 -17.01 -2.91
N SER A 168 -22.99 -15.83 -2.44
CA SER A 168 -22.16 -14.94 -1.61
C SER A 168 -22.11 -15.35 -0.13
N GLY A 169 -23.03 -16.22 0.30
CA GLY A 169 -23.23 -16.55 1.70
C GLY A 169 -24.08 -15.53 2.47
N GLY A 170 -24.75 -14.60 1.79
CA GLY A 170 -25.69 -13.67 2.40
C GLY A 170 -27.10 -14.24 2.57
N GLN A 171 -28.08 -13.36 2.73
CA GLN A 171 -29.48 -13.71 2.93
C GLN A 171 -30.38 -13.00 1.92
N ALA A 172 -31.38 -13.69 1.38
CA ALA A 172 -32.44 -13.07 0.58
C ALA A 172 -33.73 -13.00 1.40
N ILE A 173 -34.00 -11.82 1.95
CA ILE A 173 -35.04 -11.57 2.94
C ILE A 173 -36.19 -10.80 2.28
N GLY A 174 -37.35 -11.45 2.20
CA GLY A 174 -38.60 -10.88 1.71
C GLY A 174 -39.57 -10.66 2.85
N VAL A 175 -39.95 -9.41 3.08
CA VAL A 175 -40.81 -8.96 4.18
C VAL A 175 -41.86 -7.97 3.66
N THR A 176 -42.77 -7.52 4.51
CA THR A 176 -43.63 -6.36 4.17
C THR A 176 -42.92 -5.07 4.60
N LYS A 177 -43.34 -3.91 4.07
CA LYS A 177 -42.74 -2.61 4.43
C LYS A 177 -42.76 -2.36 5.94
N GLU A 178 -43.85 -2.77 6.62
CA GLU A 178 -44.00 -2.61 8.08
C GLU A 178 -43.08 -3.51 8.90
N ASN A 179 -42.59 -4.61 8.29
CA ASN A 179 -41.74 -5.60 8.94
C ASN A 179 -40.25 -5.46 8.57
N LEU A 180 -39.91 -4.48 7.72
CA LEU A 180 -38.52 -4.18 7.35
C LEU A 180 -37.63 -3.86 8.56
N PRO A 181 -38.06 -3.07 9.57
CA PRO A 181 -37.23 -2.76 10.73
C PRO A 181 -36.77 -3.99 11.52
N GLN A 182 -37.60 -5.03 11.59
CA GLN A 182 -37.25 -6.27 12.29
C GLN A 182 -36.35 -7.17 11.45
N ALA A 183 -36.36 -7.01 10.13
CA ALA A 183 -35.50 -7.76 9.22
C ALA A 183 -34.06 -7.26 9.24
N THR A 184 -33.87 -5.95 9.43
CA THR A 184 -32.57 -5.28 9.40
C THR A 184 -31.69 -5.59 10.62
N ASP A 185 -32.22 -6.27 11.64
CA ASP A 185 -31.44 -6.87 12.74
C ASP A 185 -30.29 -7.76 12.22
N VAL A 186 -30.46 -8.40 11.06
CA VAL A 186 -29.41 -9.20 10.39
C VAL A 186 -28.18 -8.35 10.07
N ILE A 187 -28.37 -7.07 9.74
CA ILE A 187 -27.29 -6.13 9.44
C ILE A 187 -26.50 -5.84 10.71
N ILE A 188 -27.18 -5.65 11.84
CA ILE A 188 -26.53 -5.39 13.13
C ILE A 188 -25.65 -6.58 13.54
N ASP A 189 -26.15 -7.81 13.38
CA ASP A 189 -25.42 -9.03 13.72
C ASP A 189 -24.21 -9.27 12.80
N SER A 190 -24.33 -8.93 11.52
CA SER A 190 -23.31 -9.21 10.51
C SER A 190 -22.29 -8.09 10.34
N SER A 191 -22.61 -6.87 10.76
CA SER A 191 -21.71 -5.71 10.75
C SER A 191 -20.79 -5.65 11.98
N THR A 192 -20.31 -6.81 12.41
CA THR A 192 -19.40 -6.94 13.55
C THR A 192 -17.99 -7.29 13.09
N SER A 193 -16.98 -6.85 13.84
CA SER A 193 -15.64 -7.38 13.65
C SER A 193 -15.65 -8.89 13.95
N ALA A 194 -14.78 -9.64 13.24
CA ALA A 194 -14.54 -11.06 13.51
C ALA A 194 -15.73 -12.02 13.29
N LEU A 195 -16.69 -11.68 12.42
CA LEU A 195 -17.76 -12.61 12.04
C LEU A 195 -17.20 -13.83 11.28
N VAL A 196 -17.60 -15.02 11.70
CA VAL A 196 -17.24 -16.28 11.05
C VAL A 196 -18.47 -17.13 10.76
N THR A 197 -18.38 -17.95 9.72
CA THR A 197 -19.41 -18.95 9.39
C THR A 197 -18.98 -20.32 9.89
N VAL A 198 -19.89 -21.03 10.54
CA VAL A 198 -19.66 -22.39 11.06
C VAL A 198 -20.27 -23.43 10.12
N LEU A 199 -21.45 -23.12 9.60
CA LEU A 199 -22.20 -23.99 8.70
C LEU A 199 -23.00 -23.14 7.72
N GLN A 200 -23.02 -23.54 6.45
CA GLN A 200 -23.98 -23.04 5.47
C GLN A 200 -24.48 -24.17 4.57
N ARG A 201 -25.80 -24.31 4.44
CA ARG A 201 -26.47 -25.35 3.64
C ARG A 201 -27.68 -24.76 2.91
N ALA A 202 -28.04 -25.36 1.79
CA ALA A 202 -29.27 -25.04 1.06
C ALA A 202 -29.89 -26.30 0.49
N ARG A 203 -31.22 -26.32 0.36
CA ARG A 203 -31.98 -27.41 -0.26
C ARG A 203 -32.96 -26.85 -1.26
N ASN A 204 -32.88 -27.34 -2.49
CA ASN A 204 -33.82 -27.07 -3.56
C ASN A 204 -33.94 -28.35 -4.44
N PRO A 205 -35.07 -29.09 -4.40
CA PRO A 205 -36.27 -28.84 -3.58
C PRO A 205 -36.01 -29.06 -2.08
N GLY A 206 -36.94 -28.59 -1.24
CA GLY A 206 -36.90 -28.81 0.20
C GLY A 206 -36.99 -30.29 0.57
N LYS A 207 -36.30 -30.68 1.64
CA LYS A 207 -36.41 -32.02 2.24
C LYS A 207 -36.20 -31.97 3.76
N ALA A 208 -36.75 -32.96 4.44
CA ALA A 208 -36.48 -33.19 5.86
C ALA A 208 -35.05 -33.73 6.04
N GLU A 209 -34.25 -33.06 6.85
CA GLU A 209 -32.85 -33.41 7.08
C GLU A 209 -32.35 -32.81 8.39
N THR A 210 -31.44 -33.50 9.06
CA THR A 210 -30.77 -33.00 10.26
C THR A 210 -29.35 -32.58 9.90
N PHE A 211 -28.98 -31.37 10.32
CA PHE A 211 -27.64 -30.83 10.15
C PHE A 211 -26.93 -30.74 11.49
N SER A 212 -25.70 -31.21 11.54
CA SER A 212 -24.85 -31.12 12.74
C SER A 212 -23.75 -30.07 12.54
N PHE A 213 -23.45 -29.32 13.59
CA PHE A 213 -22.38 -28.31 13.58
C PHE A 213 -21.74 -28.17 14.97
N LEU A 214 -20.44 -27.89 14.98
CA LEU A 214 -19.65 -27.79 16.21
C LEU A 214 -19.55 -26.33 16.67
N LEU A 215 -19.98 -26.06 17.90
CA LEU A 215 -19.76 -24.77 18.57
C LEU A 215 -18.63 -24.88 19.58
N ASP A 216 -17.50 -24.24 19.30
CA ASP A 216 -16.36 -24.17 20.20
C ASP A 216 -16.44 -23.00 21.19
N GLU A 217 -15.50 -22.95 22.13
CA GLU A 217 -15.45 -21.94 23.19
C GLU A 217 -15.14 -20.52 22.68
N SER A 218 -14.44 -20.39 21.55
CA SER A 218 -14.07 -19.06 21.00
C SER A 218 -15.23 -18.34 20.29
N LEU A 219 -16.35 -19.02 20.06
CA LEU A 219 -17.53 -18.46 19.40
C LEU A 219 -18.44 -17.74 20.38
N ASN A 220 -18.70 -16.46 20.14
CA ASN A 220 -19.68 -15.65 20.84
C ASN A 220 -20.78 -15.15 19.89
N ASN A 221 -21.88 -14.62 20.43
CA ASN A 221 -22.97 -13.98 19.67
C ASN A 221 -23.43 -14.83 18.47
N ILE A 222 -23.78 -16.08 18.75
CA ILE A 222 -24.08 -17.08 17.72
C ILE A 222 -25.50 -16.86 17.22
N THR A 223 -25.63 -16.70 15.91
CA THR A 223 -26.91 -16.48 15.25
C THR A 223 -27.08 -17.49 14.12
N ILE A 224 -28.24 -18.16 14.11
CA ILE A 224 -28.68 -19.07 13.07
C ILE A 224 -29.71 -18.33 12.21
N TYR A 225 -29.42 -18.22 10.92
CA TYR A 225 -30.34 -17.69 9.91
C TYR A 225 -30.90 -18.83 9.10
N ILE A 226 -32.21 -18.84 8.95
CA ILE A 226 -32.91 -19.79 8.10
C ILE A 226 -33.84 -18.96 7.21
N THR A 227 -33.64 -19.05 5.89
CA THR A 227 -34.56 -18.40 4.93
C THR A 227 -35.33 -19.46 4.16
N GLY A 228 -36.65 -19.31 4.12
CA GLY A 228 -37.55 -20.23 3.43
C GLY A 228 -39.01 -20.03 3.83
N LYS A 229 -39.93 -20.63 3.06
CA LYS A 229 -41.38 -20.56 3.32
C LYS A 229 -41.89 -21.90 3.85
N SER A 230 -42.87 -21.87 4.75
CA SER A 230 -43.57 -23.07 5.25
C SER A 230 -42.61 -24.18 5.74
N LEU A 231 -41.62 -23.80 6.55
CA LEU A 231 -40.65 -24.72 7.15
C LEU A 231 -40.90 -24.87 8.65
N THR A 232 -40.46 -26.01 9.18
CA THR A 232 -40.36 -26.27 10.62
C THR A 232 -38.95 -26.69 10.98
N PHE A 233 -38.47 -26.28 12.16
CA PHE A 233 -37.19 -26.77 12.67
C PHE A 233 -37.22 -27.06 14.17
N THR A 234 -36.35 -27.97 14.59
CA THR A 234 -36.07 -28.28 16.00
C THR A 234 -34.57 -28.20 16.22
N LEU A 235 -34.15 -27.35 17.15
CA LEU A 235 -32.75 -27.22 17.57
C LEU A 235 -32.49 -28.14 18.76
N LYS A 236 -31.32 -28.78 18.79
CA LYS A 236 -30.89 -29.66 19.87
C LYS A 236 -29.45 -29.35 20.28
N ASN A 237 -29.22 -29.20 21.57
CA ASN A 237 -27.90 -28.96 22.13
C ASN A 237 -27.17 -30.28 22.49
N PRO A 238 -25.88 -30.23 22.87
CA PRO A 238 -25.12 -31.41 23.26
C PRO A 238 -25.69 -32.19 24.46
N ALA A 239 -26.39 -31.52 25.38
CA ALA A 239 -27.07 -32.15 26.51
C ALA A 239 -28.40 -32.82 26.15
N GLY A 240 -28.86 -32.72 24.90
CA GLY A 240 -30.12 -33.29 24.43
C GLY A 240 -31.36 -32.44 24.70
N VAL A 241 -31.20 -31.23 25.22
CA VAL A 241 -32.29 -30.24 25.33
C VAL A 241 -32.69 -29.83 23.92
N THR A 242 -34.00 -29.69 23.68
CA THR A 242 -34.55 -29.32 22.37
C THR A 242 -35.41 -28.07 22.46
N GLN A 243 -35.39 -27.26 21.42
CA GLN A 243 -36.25 -26.08 21.27
C GLN A 243 -36.86 -26.08 19.86
N LYS A 244 -38.18 -25.89 19.79
CA LYS A 244 -38.91 -25.82 18.53
C LYS A 244 -39.02 -24.38 18.03
N GLN A 245 -39.26 -24.21 16.74
CA GLN A 245 -39.36 -22.87 16.13
C GLN A 245 -40.45 -21.96 16.72
N ASN A 246 -41.51 -22.53 17.28
CA ASN A 246 -42.65 -21.77 17.85
C ASN A 246 -42.38 -21.32 19.29
N GLU A 247 -41.31 -21.80 19.92
CA GLU A 247 -40.86 -21.37 21.24
C GLU A 247 -39.98 -20.13 21.08
N VAL A 248 -40.63 -18.97 20.99
CA VAL A 248 -39.99 -17.65 20.77
C VAL A 248 -38.88 -17.37 21.78
N ASN A 249 -39.12 -17.67 23.06
CA ASN A 249 -38.12 -17.62 24.12
C ASN A 249 -38.02 -19.01 24.74
N GLY A 250 -37.02 -19.77 24.34
CA GLY A 250 -36.76 -21.10 24.90
C GLY A 250 -35.41 -21.15 25.62
N GLU A 251 -35.07 -22.34 26.13
CA GLU A 251 -33.85 -22.55 26.91
C GLU A 251 -32.57 -22.44 26.06
N LEU A 252 -32.65 -22.71 24.76
CA LEU A 252 -31.51 -22.68 23.85
C LEU A 252 -31.27 -21.31 23.22
N GLY A 253 -32.29 -20.44 23.19
CA GLY A 253 -32.19 -19.10 22.64
C GLY A 253 -33.52 -18.45 22.29
N THR A 254 -33.45 -17.34 21.58
CA THR A 254 -34.62 -16.56 21.12
C THR A 254 -34.82 -16.72 19.62
N VAL A 255 -36.04 -17.07 19.21
CA VAL A 255 -36.45 -17.23 17.80
C VAL A 255 -37.29 -16.03 17.37
N GLN A 256 -36.82 -15.30 16.36
CA GLN A 256 -37.55 -14.21 15.72
C GLN A 256 -37.92 -14.63 14.29
N THR A 257 -39.18 -14.39 13.90
CA THR A 257 -39.67 -14.69 12.55
C THR A 257 -40.13 -13.42 11.87
N VAL A 258 -39.57 -13.11 10.71
CA VAL A 258 -39.88 -11.92 9.92
C VAL A 258 -39.96 -12.30 8.45
N GLY A 259 -41.17 -12.25 7.86
CA GLY A 259 -41.40 -12.69 6.48
C GLY A 259 -40.95 -14.12 6.23
N ASN A 260 -39.96 -14.31 5.33
CA ASN A 260 -39.36 -15.62 5.05
C ASN A 260 -38.10 -15.95 5.89
N LEU A 261 -37.74 -15.12 6.87
CA LEU A 261 -36.56 -15.27 7.70
C LEU A 261 -36.95 -15.79 9.10
N PHE A 262 -36.26 -16.83 9.54
CA PHE A 262 -36.11 -17.17 10.96
C PHE A 262 -34.71 -16.83 11.41
N ARG A 263 -34.64 -16.11 12.52
CA ARG A 263 -33.42 -15.60 13.11
C ARG A 263 -33.36 -16.10 14.55
N VAL A 264 -32.43 -17.01 14.83
CA VAL A 264 -32.28 -17.64 16.14
C VAL A 264 -30.98 -17.15 16.79
N ARG A 265 -31.09 -16.31 17.82
CA ARG A 265 -29.95 -15.92 18.67
C ARG A 265 -29.81 -16.96 19.78
N LEU A 266 -28.68 -17.66 19.85
CA LEU A 266 -28.43 -18.63 20.93
C LEU A 266 -28.19 -17.91 22.26
N ALA A 267 -28.57 -18.56 23.37
CA ALA A 267 -28.36 -18.04 24.71
C ALA A 267 -26.86 -17.84 25.02
N SER A 268 -26.52 -16.79 25.78
CA SER A 268 -25.12 -16.45 26.09
C SER A 268 -24.39 -17.53 26.89
N ASN A 269 -25.12 -18.33 27.67
CA ASN A 269 -24.61 -19.50 28.42
C ASN A 269 -24.62 -20.79 27.57
N LYS A 270 -24.46 -20.68 26.24
CA LYS A 270 -24.46 -21.82 25.31
C LYS A 270 -23.44 -22.89 25.72
N GLN A 271 -23.86 -24.14 25.58
CA GLN A 271 -22.96 -25.29 25.72
C GLN A 271 -22.07 -25.43 24.48
N THR A 272 -20.77 -25.63 24.70
CA THR A 272 -19.83 -26.02 23.66
C THR A 272 -20.02 -27.48 23.27
N GLY A 273 -19.83 -27.82 22.01
CA GLY A 273 -19.95 -29.19 21.52
C GLY A 273 -20.76 -29.30 20.24
N LEU A 274 -21.24 -30.51 19.96
CA LEU A 274 -21.99 -30.82 18.74
C LEU A 274 -23.47 -30.47 18.91
N TRP A 275 -23.92 -29.53 18.09
CA TRP A 275 -25.32 -29.12 17.99
C TRP A 275 -25.96 -29.74 16.75
N GLU A 276 -27.28 -29.96 16.82
CA GLU A 276 -28.07 -30.50 15.73
C GLU A 276 -29.27 -29.61 15.46
N ILE A 277 -29.58 -29.39 14.18
CA ILE A 277 -30.83 -28.74 13.76
C ILE A 277 -31.56 -29.65 12.77
N SER A 278 -32.73 -30.12 13.17
CA SER A 278 -33.61 -30.93 12.33
C SER A 278 -34.56 -30.01 11.57
N MET A 279 -34.39 -29.94 10.26
CA MET A 279 -35.20 -29.16 9.33
C MET A 279 -36.27 -30.05 8.71
N ASN A 280 -37.47 -29.51 8.54
CA ASN A 280 -38.56 -30.18 7.82
C ASN A 280 -39.32 -29.16 6.96
N SER A 281 -39.13 -29.25 5.65
CA SER A 281 -39.83 -28.44 4.65
C SER A 281 -39.90 -29.16 3.31
N ASN A 282 -41.00 -28.96 2.60
CA ASN A 282 -41.18 -29.36 1.19
C ASN A 282 -40.83 -28.24 0.21
N GLN A 283 -40.47 -27.06 0.72
CA GLN A 283 -40.10 -25.88 -0.07
C GLN A 283 -38.61 -25.60 0.08
N PRO A 284 -37.97 -24.91 -0.89
CA PRO A 284 -36.57 -24.57 -0.79
C PRO A 284 -36.26 -23.75 0.47
N TYR A 285 -35.12 -24.04 1.10
CA TYR A 285 -34.65 -23.31 2.27
C TYR A 285 -33.12 -23.20 2.28
N THR A 286 -32.62 -22.20 2.98
CA THR A 286 -31.21 -22.08 3.34
C THR A 286 -31.04 -22.05 4.85
N LEU A 287 -29.89 -22.53 5.33
CA LEU A 287 -29.49 -22.57 6.72
C LEU A 287 -28.07 -22.02 6.80
N LYS A 288 -27.86 -21.00 7.64
CA LYS A 288 -26.53 -20.43 7.92
C LYS A 288 -26.34 -20.25 9.42
N VAL A 289 -25.25 -20.78 9.96
CA VAL A 289 -24.84 -20.61 11.35
C VAL A 289 -23.60 -19.72 11.39
N THR A 290 -23.68 -18.63 12.14
CA THR A 290 -22.61 -17.63 12.27
C THR A 290 -22.33 -17.33 13.73
N GLY A 291 -21.16 -16.77 14.00
CA GLY A 291 -20.80 -16.23 15.31
C GLY A 291 -19.55 -15.36 15.22
N GLN A 292 -19.23 -14.67 16.31
CA GLN A 292 -18.01 -13.87 16.43
C GLN A 292 -16.88 -14.74 16.96
N SER A 293 -15.74 -14.77 16.27
CA SER A 293 -14.54 -15.47 16.73
C SER A 293 -13.27 -14.87 16.12
N THR A 294 -12.23 -14.74 16.93
CA THR A 294 -10.90 -14.39 16.43
C THR A 294 -10.25 -15.55 15.68
N ILE A 295 -10.76 -16.78 15.79
CA ILE A 295 -10.32 -17.91 14.98
C ILE A 295 -11.07 -17.91 13.65
N ALA A 296 -10.37 -17.54 12.58
CA ALA A 296 -10.90 -17.47 11.23
C ALA A 296 -9.81 -17.86 10.22
N PHE A 297 -10.16 -17.89 8.94
CA PHE A 297 -9.21 -18.12 7.86
C PHE A 297 -9.60 -17.34 6.61
N ILE A 298 -8.60 -17.06 5.78
CA ILE A 298 -8.77 -16.63 4.39
C ILE A 298 -8.23 -17.74 3.49
N TYR A 299 -8.72 -17.81 2.27
CA TYR A 299 -8.31 -18.84 1.31
C TYR A 299 -8.29 -18.29 -0.11
N ASP A 300 -7.42 -18.81 -0.95
CA ASP A 300 -7.33 -18.46 -2.36
C ASP A 300 -7.01 -19.70 -3.20
N PHE A 301 -7.65 -19.84 -4.36
CA PHE A 301 -7.27 -20.86 -5.33
C PHE A 301 -6.04 -20.39 -6.11
N VAL A 302 -5.03 -21.24 -6.17
CA VAL A 302 -3.73 -20.91 -6.75
C VAL A 302 -3.27 -21.93 -7.78
N GLU A 303 -2.46 -21.47 -8.73
CA GLU A 303 -1.71 -22.31 -9.66
C GLU A 303 -0.20 -22.08 -9.46
N THR A 304 0.61 -23.11 -9.72
CA THR A 304 2.07 -22.99 -9.68
C THR A 304 2.56 -22.24 -10.91
N PHE A 305 3.58 -21.41 -10.70
CA PHE A 305 4.30 -20.71 -11.76
C PHE A 305 5.79 -21.06 -11.68
N GLU A 306 6.39 -21.45 -12.80
CA GLU A 306 7.77 -21.95 -12.91
C GLU A 306 8.74 -20.93 -13.52
N GLY A 307 8.42 -19.63 -13.48
CA GLY A 307 9.30 -18.60 -14.03
C GLY A 307 10.55 -18.33 -13.18
N PRO A 308 11.29 -17.23 -13.46
CA PRO A 308 12.52 -16.85 -12.74
C PRO A 308 12.36 -16.75 -11.22
N HIS A 309 11.12 -16.48 -10.77
CA HIS A 309 10.70 -16.55 -9.38
C HIS A 309 9.55 -17.57 -9.29
N PRO A 310 9.86 -18.86 -9.06
CA PRO A 310 8.84 -19.88 -8.90
C PRO A 310 7.96 -19.57 -7.68
N GLY A 311 6.67 -19.84 -7.79
CA GLY A 311 5.73 -19.54 -6.71
C GLY A 311 4.30 -19.89 -7.08
N TYR A 312 3.36 -19.23 -6.42
CA TYR A 312 1.93 -19.44 -6.59
C TYR A 312 1.26 -18.16 -7.10
N ALA A 313 0.43 -18.31 -8.13
CA ALA A 313 -0.39 -17.23 -8.68
C ALA A 313 -1.88 -17.52 -8.41
N LEU A 314 -2.65 -16.47 -8.11
CA LEU A 314 -4.09 -16.58 -7.95
C LEU A 314 -4.73 -17.02 -9.28
N ILE A 315 -5.60 -18.03 -9.23
CA ILE A 315 -6.41 -18.38 -10.39
C ILE A 315 -7.49 -17.31 -10.54
N SER A 316 -7.52 -16.70 -11.72
CA SER A 316 -8.66 -15.87 -12.12
C SER A 316 -9.81 -16.79 -12.54
N GLY A 317 -10.93 -16.74 -11.80
CA GLY A 317 -12.14 -17.48 -12.14
C GLY A 317 -12.33 -18.79 -11.38
N ARG A 318 -13.07 -19.70 -12.01
CA ARG A 318 -13.41 -21.03 -11.50
C ARG A 318 -12.25 -22.01 -11.68
N PRO A 319 -11.93 -22.86 -10.68
CA PRO A 319 -10.95 -23.93 -10.83
C PRO A 319 -11.33 -24.91 -11.95
N LYS A 320 -10.32 -25.56 -12.54
CA LYS A 320 -10.51 -26.47 -13.66
C LYS A 320 -11.19 -27.77 -13.22
N ALA A 321 -12.24 -28.17 -13.94
CA ALA A 321 -12.98 -29.40 -13.66
C ALA A 321 -12.17 -30.65 -13.97
N GLY A 322 -12.25 -31.65 -13.09
CA GLY A 322 -11.57 -32.95 -13.25
C GLY A 322 -10.06 -32.93 -12.97
N MET A 323 -9.48 -31.78 -12.67
CA MET A 323 -8.07 -31.63 -12.31
C MET A 323 -7.92 -31.39 -10.80
N PRO A 324 -6.76 -31.72 -10.21
CA PRO A 324 -6.44 -31.28 -8.86
C PRO A 324 -6.44 -29.77 -8.75
N ALA A 325 -6.88 -29.24 -7.61
CA ALA A 325 -6.83 -27.81 -7.29
C ALA A 325 -5.97 -27.57 -6.05
N MET A 326 -5.27 -26.45 -6.05
CA MET A 326 -4.45 -26.00 -4.93
C MET A 326 -5.11 -24.78 -4.29
N LEU A 327 -5.15 -24.75 -2.96
CA LEU A 327 -5.63 -23.63 -2.18
C LEU A 327 -4.52 -23.16 -1.25
N LEU A 328 -4.27 -21.86 -1.22
CA LEU A 328 -3.50 -21.22 -0.17
C LEU A 328 -4.47 -20.78 0.93
N VAL A 329 -4.27 -21.25 2.16
CA VAL A 329 -5.14 -21.00 3.31
C VAL A 329 -4.33 -20.35 4.42
N SER A 330 -4.70 -19.14 4.82
CA SER A 330 -4.07 -18.43 5.95
C SER A 330 -5.00 -18.43 7.16
N VAL A 331 -4.54 -19.00 8.27
CA VAL A 331 -5.31 -19.20 9.50
C VAL A 331 -4.93 -18.18 10.55
N LEU A 332 -5.96 -17.61 11.17
CA LEU A 332 -5.87 -16.66 12.27
C LEU A 332 -6.25 -17.36 13.58
N GLY A 333 -5.41 -17.23 14.60
CA GLY A 333 -5.67 -17.74 15.95
C GLY A 333 -5.79 -16.63 17.00
N ARG A 334 -6.33 -16.97 18.18
CA ARG A 334 -6.54 -16.03 19.31
C ARG A 334 -5.27 -15.29 19.72
N LYS A 335 -4.13 -15.97 19.71
CA LYS A 335 -2.80 -15.41 20.04
C LYS A 335 -1.85 -15.56 18.85
N GLY A 336 -2.36 -15.28 17.65
CA GLY A 336 -1.64 -15.47 16.40
C GLY A 336 -1.65 -16.93 15.90
N PRO A 337 -0.97 -17.20 14.76
CA PRO A 337 -1.06 -18.48 14.07
C PRO A 337 -0.65 -19.70 14.90
N ALA A 338 0.37 -19.58 15.75
CA ALA A 338 0.85 -20.68 16.59
C ALA A 338 -0.17 -21.15 17.66
N SER A 339 -1.23 -20.38 17.89
CA SER A 339 -2.32 -20.74 18.81
C SER A 339 -3.33 -21.72 18.20
N VAL A 340 -3.18 -22.10 16.93
CA VAL A 340 -4.09 -22.99 16.22
C VAL A 340 -3.31 -24.13 15.57
N LYS A 341 -3.81 -25.36 15.69
CA LYS A 341 -3.34 -26.51 14.91
C LYS A 341 -4.40 -26.90 13.89
N VAL A 342 -4.09 -26.79 12.61
CA VAL A 342 -4.99 -27.20 11.53
C VAL A 342 -4.98 -28.73 11.42
N ALA A 343 -6.15 -29.34 11.48
CA ALA A 343 -6.31 -30.80 11.40
C ALA A 343 -6.63 -31.24 9.97
N ASN A 344 -7.58 -30.57 9.32
CA ASN A 344 -7.89 -30.79 7.91
C ASN A 344 -8.51 -29.55 7.27
N VAL A 345 -8.35 -29.47 5.95
CA VAL A 345 -9.11 -28.57 5.08
C VAL A 345 -9.80 -29.42 4.02
N ALA A 346 -11.09 -29.16 3.80
CA ALA A 346 -11.92 -29.93 2.88
C ALA A 346 -12.82 -29.01 2.04
N LEU A 347 -13.23 -29.49 0.87
CA LEU A 347 -14.28 -28.88 0.06
C LEU A 347 -15.60 -29.60 0.32
N VAL A 348 -16.64 -28.83 0.64
CA VAL A 348 -17.95 -29.38 1.03
C VAL A 348 -19.03 -28.83 0.11
N THR A 349 -19.85 -29.70 -0.44
CA THR A 349 -20.99 -29.29 -1.27
C THR A 349 -22.08 -28.63 -0.42
N VAL A 350 -22.63 -27.50 -0.88
CA VAL A 350 -23.68 -26.77 -0.13
C VAL A 350 -25.03 -27.47 -0.22
N SER A 351 -25.36 -27.98 -1.40
CA SER A 351 -26.62 -28.69 -1.70
C SER A 351 -26.55 -30.20 -1.43
N GLY A 352 -25.33 -30.75 -1.31
CA GLY A 352 -25.08 -32.18 -1.16
C GLY A 352 -24.57 -32.57 0.22
N LEU A 353 -24.02 -33.79 0.28
CA LEU A 353 -23.31 -34.36 1.44
C LEU A 353 -21.85 -34.73 1.10
N GLU A 354 -21.40 -34.42 -0.12
CA GLU A 354 -20.03 -34.71 -0.55
C GLU A 354 -19.05 -33.78 0.19
N VAL A 355 -18.03 -34.39 0.79
CA VAL A 355 -16.92 -33.77 1.48
C VAL A 355 -15.64 -34.35 0.91
N VAL A 356 -14.77 -33.51 0.34
CA VAL A 356 -13.48 -33.95 -0.20
C VAL A 356 -12.36 -33.30 0.58
N GLY A 357 -11.57 -34.11 1.29
CA GLY A 357 -10.39 -33.64 2.02
C GLY A 357 -9.24 -33.28 1.09
N GLY A 358 -8.44 -32.29 1.50
CA GLY A 358 -7.18 -31.95 0.87
C GLY A 358 -5.97 -32.41 1.69
N THR A 359 -4.85 -32.64 1.01
CA THR A 359 -3.54 -32.86 1.62
C THR A 359 -2.97 -31.52 2.05
N LEU A 360 -2.55 -31.41 3.31
CA LEU A 360 -2.01 -30.19 3.90
C LEU A 360 -0.49 -30.16 3.84
N GLU A 361 0.06 -29.02 3.46
CA GLU A 361 1.48 -28.68 3.57
C GLU A 361 1.59 -27.35 4.35
N ASP A 362 2.35 -27.36 5.44
CA ASP A 362 2.56 -26.19 6.30
C ASP A 362 3.65 -25.29 5.67
N MET A 363 3.28 -24.06 5.32
CA MET A 363 4.19 -23.06 4.75
C MET A 363 4.78 -22.13 5.82
N GLY A 364 4.43 -22.34 7.09
CA GLY A 364 4.81 -21.49 8.21
C GLY A 364 3.91 -20.26 8.38
N ASN A 365 4.02 -19.60 9.53
CA ASN A 365 3.27 -18.37 9.87
C ASN A 365 1.73 -18.46 9.75
N GLY A 366 1.16 -19.67 9.81
CA GLY A 366 -0.28 -19.89 9.66
C GLY A 366 -0.77 -20.06 8.24
N ASP A 367 0.15 -20.08 7.26
CA ASP A 367 -0.16 -20.32 5.86
C ASP A 367 -0.02 -21.83 5.56
N PHE A 368 -1.02 -22.38 4.88
CA PHE A 368 -1.09 -23.78 4.50
C PHE A 368 -1.39 -23.89 3.01
N LEU A 369 -0.64 -24.72 2.32
CA LEU A 369 -0.97 -25.14 0.97
C LEU A 369 -1.79 -26.42 1.03
N VAL A 370 -2.97 -26.39 0.41
CA VAL A 370 -3.92 -27.49 0.42
C VAL A 370 -4.11 -28.01 -0.99
N THR A 371 -3.74 -29.27 -1.22
CA THR A 371 -3.94 -29.91 -2.53
C THR A 371 -5.14 -30.85 -2.46
N VAL A 372 -6.15 -30.56 -3.28
CA VAL A 372 -7.37 -31.38 -3.39
C VAL A 372 -7.32 -32.12 -4.72
N THR A 373 -7.27 -33.46 -4.66
CA THR A 373 -7.10 -34.32 -5.86
C THR A 373 -8.34 -34.33 -6.76
N LYS A 374 -9.53 -34.23 -6.16
CA LYS A 374 -10.81 -34.23 -6.86
C LYS A 374 -11.71 -33.14 -6.31
N VAL A 375 -11.94 -32.10 -7.08
CA VAL A 375 -12.84 -31.02 -6.67
C VAL A 375 -14.31 -31.42 -6.93
N PRO A 376 -15.25 -31.13 -6.01
CA PRO A 376 -16.67 -31.40 -6.24
C PRO A 376 -17.21 -30.69 -7.49
N ALA A 377 -18.11 -31.35 -8.22
CA ALA A 377 -18.68 -30.81 -9.45
C ALA A 377 -19.76 -29.73 -9.20
N GLY A 378 -20.44 -29.78 -8.05
CA GLY A 378 -21.47 -28.80 -7.65
C GLY A 378 -20.88 -27.58 -6.96
N GLU A 379 -21.76 -26.68 -6.48
CA GLU A 379 -21.34 -25.55 -5.65
C GLU A 379 -20.83 -26.03 -4.28
N PHE A 380 -19.60 -25.63 -3.96
CA PHE A 380 -18.91 -26.03 -2.75
C PHE A 380 -18.28 -24.83 -2.02
N VAL A 381 -17.91 -25.07 -0.78
CA VAL A 381 -17.26 -24.13 0.14
C VAL A 381 -16.07 -24.80 0.82
N VAL A 382 -15.18 -24.02 1.41
CA VAL A 382 -14.02 -24.52 2.15
C VAL A 382 -14.42 -24.74 3.61
N LEU A 383 -14.15 -25.94 4.13
CA LEU A 383 -14.29 -26.31 5.53
C LEU A 383 -12.90 -26.46 6.16
N LEU A 384 -12.67 -25.77 7.26
CA LEU A 384 -11.47 -25.84 8.08
C LEU A 384 -11.83 -26.45 9.43
N ASN A 385 -11.18 -27.56 9.81
CA ASN A 385 -11.22 -28.05 11.18
C ASN A 385 -9.83 -28.01 11.78
N GLY A 386 -9.79 -27.74 13.08
CA GLY A 386 -8.54 -27.69 13.83
C GLY A 386 -8.78 -27.74 15.31
N THR A 387 -7.69 -27.57 16.05
CA THR A 387 -7.68 -27.48 17.50
C THR A 387 -7.12 -26.13 17.90
N ASP A 388 -7.85 -25.44 18.74
CA ASP A 388 -7.35 -24.26 19.43
C ASP A 388 -6.45 -24.71 20.58
N VAL A 389 -5.18 -24.35 20.51
CA VAL A 389 -4.17 -24.73 21.51
C VAL A 389 -4.43 -24.03 22.84
N VAL A 390 -5.10 -22.88 22.84
CA VAL A 390 -5.32 -22.08 24.07
C VAL A 390 -6.40 -22.71 24.96
N SER A 391 -7.49 -23.21 24.40
CA SER A 391 -8.55 -23.92 25.15
C SER A 391 -8.43 -25.44 25.06
N SER A 392 -7.56 -25.96 24.21
CA SER A 392 -7.50 -27.39 23.86
C SER A 392 -8.82 -27.93 23.31
N THR A 393 -9.64 -27.08 22.68
CA THR A 393 -10.92 -27.45 22.08
C THR A 393 -10.81 -27.53 20.57
N VAL A 394 -11.51 -28.49 19.98
CA VAL A 394 -11.70 -28.55 18.52
C VAL A 394 -12.61 -27.42 18.06
N PHE A 395 -12.38 -26.92 16.85
CA PHE A 395 -13.23 -25.92 16.20
C PHE A 395 -13.48 -26.29 14.74
N GLN A 396 -14.56 -25.73 14.20
CA GLN A 396 -14.94 -25.83 12.80
C GLN A 396 -15.25 -24.44 12.24
N ARG A 397 -14.68 -24.10 11.08
CA ARG A 397 -14.99 -22.88 10.34
C ARG A 397 -15.28 -23.22 8.88
N GLN A 398 -16.14 -22.44 8.26
CA GLN A 398 -16.52 -22.59 6.85
C GLN A 398 -16.36 -21.26 6.13
N SER A 399 -15.96 -21.29 4.85
CA SER A 399 -16.05 -20.10 4.00
C SER A 399 -17.51 -19.75 3.71
N THR A 400 -17.75 -18.47 3.41
CA THR A 400 -19.07 -17.93 3.05
C THR A 400 -19.39 -18.08 1.56
N THR A 401 -18.41 -17.79 0.71
CA THR A 401 -18.60 -17.73 -0.73
C THR A 401 -18.51 -19.10 -1.38
N GLN A 402 -19.47 -19.41 -2.25
CA GLN A 402 -19.53 -20.64 -3.01
C GLN A 402 -18.62 -20.57 -4.23
N MET A 403 -18.03 -21.70 -4.57
CA MET A 403 -17.21 -21.89 -5.75
C MET A 403 -17.65 -23.16 -6.48
N SER A 404 -17.40 -23.21 -7.79
CA SER A 404 -17.63 -24.40 -8.60
C SER A 404 -16.55 -24.55 -9.67
N VAL A 405 -16.42 -25.75 -10.22
CA VAL A 405 -15.39 -26.06 -11.22
C VAL A 405 -15.88 -25.90 -12.65
N SER A 406 -15.05 -25.38 -13.55
CA SER A 406 -15.37 -25.17 -14.96
C SER A 406 -14.47 -25.99 -15.88
N LYS A 407 -15.01 -26.48 -17.00
CA LYS A 407 -14.24 -27.05 -18.11
C LYS A 407 -13.68 -25.99 -19.05
N VAL A 408 -14.18 -24.76 -18.94
CA VAL A 408 -13.71 -23.57 -19.65
C VAL A 408 -12.70 -22.84 -18.79
N THR A 409 -11.58 -22.42 -19.36
CA THR A 409 -10.59 -21.57 -18.70
C THR A 409 -10.41 -20.30 -19.52
N ILE A 410 -10.42 -19.14 -18.87
CA ILE A 410 -10.10 -17.86 -19.49
C ILE A 410 -8.89 -17.26 -18.77
N LYS A 411 -7.88 -16.85 -19.54
CA LYS A 411 -6.69 -16.16 -19.02
C LYS A 411 -6.50 -14.85 -19.78
N ALA A 412 -6.25 -13.77 -19.07
CA ALA A 412 -5.94 -12.47 -19.64
C ALA A 412 -4.70 -11.92 -18.93
N VAL A 413 -3.77 -11.35 -19.70
CA VAL A 413 -2.50 -10.85 -19.17
C VAL A 413 -2.45 -9.35 -19.40
N VAL A 414 -2.25 -8.61 -18.31
CA VAL A 414 -2.10 -7.15 -18.33
C VAL A 414 -0.61 -6.84 -18.28
N ASP A 415 -0.07 -6.30 -19.38
CA ASP A 415 1.36 -5.99 -19.55
C ASP A 415 1.69 -4.52 -19.25
N ARG A 416 0.69 -3.63 -19.31
CA ARG A 416 0.85 -2.18 -19.11
C ARG A 416 -0.39 -1.53 -18.53
N SER A 417 -0.19 -0.35 -17.94
CA SER A 417 -1.29 0.54 -17.51
C SER A 417 -2.00 1.18 -18.69
N MET A 418 -3.25 1.59 -18.48
CA MET A 418 -4.01 2.37 -19.47
C MET A 418 -3.60 3.85 -19.40
N GLU A 419 -3.78 4.59 -20.49
CA GLU A 419 -3.46 6.02 -20.55
C GLU A 419 -4.72 6.84 -20.89
N PRO A 420 -4.95 8.02 -20.25
CA PRO A 420 -6.07 8.89 -20.59
C PRO A 420 -6.08 9.27 -22.08
N GLY A 421 -7.25 9.18 -22.72
CA GLY A 421 -7.45 9.58 -24.11
C GLY A 421 -6.94 8.57 -25.14
N LYS A 422 -6.38 7.43 -24.71
CA LYS A 422 -5.86 6.38 -25.60
C LYS A 422 -6.71 5.11 -25.54
N THR A 423 -6.64 4.34 -26.61
CA THR A 423 -7.21 2.99 -26.68
C THR A 423 -6.21 2.00 -26.12
N PHE A 424 -6.66 1.18 -25.17
CA PHE A 424 -5.91 0.06 -24.61
C PHE A 424 -6.40 -1.24 -25.24
N THR A 425 -5.47 -2.13 -25.60
CA THR A 425 -5.77 -3.46 -26.17
C THR A 425 -5.33 -4.53 -25.18
N LEU A 426 -6.25 -5.42 -24.83
CA LEU A 426 -6.04 -6.51 -23.89
C LEU A 426 -6.19 -7.87 -24.62
N PRO A 427 -5.11 -8.65 -24.75
CA PRO A 427 -5.21 -10.02 -25.24
C PRO A 427 -5.73 -10.95 -24.14
N PHE A 428 -6.56 -11.92 -24.54
CA PHE A 428 -7.03 -12.99 -23.67
C PHE A 428 -7.09 -14.31 -24.42
N THR A 429 -7.03 -15.41 -23.68
CA THR A 429 -7.05 -16.77 -24.20
C THR A 429 -8.20 -17.54 -23.55
N VAL A 430 -9.00 -18.22 -24.36
CA VAL A 430 -10.03 -19.16 -23.93
C VAL A 430 -9.56 -20.57 -24.24
N MET A 431 -9.64 -21.45 -23.26
CA MET A 431 -9.29 -22.86 -23.36
C MET A 431 -10.47 -23.72 -22.95
N THR A 432 -10.63 -24.88 -23.56
CA THR A 432 -11.67 -25.83 -23.18
C THR A 432 -11.16 -27.26 -23.23
N ASP A 433 -11.51 -28.04 -22.22
CA ASP A 433 -11.34 -29.50 -22.21
C ASP A 433 -12.61 -30.23 -22.71
N ALA A 434 -13.66 -29.48 -23.02
CA ALA A 434 -14.91 -29.99 -23.54
C ALA A 434 -14.92 -29.98 -25.08
N THR A 435 -16.10 -30.24 -25.66
CA THR A 435 -16.34 -30.10 -27.09
C THR A 435 -16.05 -28.67 -27.52
N GLY A 436 -15.32 -28.53 -28.64
CA GLY A 436 -15.10 -27.24 -29.28
C GLY A 436 -16.39 -26.62 -29.79
N GLY A 437 -16.32 -25.35 -30.15
CA GLY A 437 -17.45 -24.60 -30.67
C GLY A 437 -17.25 -23.10 -30.56
N SER A 438 -18.33 -22.36 -30.77
CA SER A 438 -18.35 -20.90 -30.63
C SER A 438 -18.66 -20.52 -29.19
N TYR A 439 -17.66 -19.99 -28.49
CA TYR A 439 -17.77 -19.47 -27.13
C TYR A 439 -18.22 -18.02 -27.17
N LYS A 440 -19.32 -17.69 -26.51
CA LYS A 440 -19.79 -16.30 -26.42
C LYS A 440 -18.90 -15.55 -25.44
N ILE A 441 -18.36 -14.41 -25.87
CA ILE A 441 -17.54 -13.56 -25.01
C ILE A 441 -18.34 -12.33 -24.62
N SER A 442 -18.30 -12.00 -23.34
CA SER A 442 -18.89 -10.79 -22.79
C SER A 442 -17.86 -10.07 -21.91
N ALA A 443 -17.91 -8.75 -21.84
CA ALA A 443 -17.09 -7.99 -20.93
C ALA A 443 -17.84 -6.78 -20.37
N ARG A 444 -17.54 -6.40 -19.12
CA ARG A 444 -18.08 -5.24 -18.41
C ARG A 444 -16.98 -4.55 -17.61
N ASN A 445 -16.99 -3.22 -17.57
CA ASN A 445 -16.14 -2.43 -16.69
C ASN A 445 -16.99 -1.50 -15.82
N ASP A 446 -16.50 -1.17 -14.63
CA ASP A 446 -17.20 -0.37 -13.62
C ASP A 446 -17.15 1.15 -13.81
N ARG A 447 -16.49 1.62 -14.87
CA ARG A 447 -16.40 3.05 -15.23
C ARG A 447 -17.19 3.39 -16.49
N ASP A 448 -17.94 2.43 -17.02
CA ASP A 448 -18.66 2.53 -18.30
C ASP A 448 -17.79 3.04 -19.46
N PHE A 449 -16.48 2.77 -19.41
CA PHE A 449 -15.58 3.07 -20.52
C PHE A 449 -16.02 2.28 -21.75
N LYS A 450 -15.99 2.94 -22.91
CA LYS A 450 -16.41 2.31 -24.16
C LYS A 450 -15.46 1.17 -24.51
N MET A 451 -16.03 -0.01 -24.78
CA MET A 451 -15.29 -1.21 -25.13
C MET A 451 -15.71 -1.77 -26.49
N ASN A 452 -14.78 -2.43 -27.17
CA ASN A 452 -15.08 -3.29 -28.31
C ASN A 452 -14.68 -4.72 -27.98
N VAL A 453 -15.69 -5.57 -27.77
CA VAL A 453 -15.57 -6.97 -27.34
C VAL A 453 -15.90 -7.87 -28.53
N PRO A 454 -15.11 -8.91 -28.82
CA PRO A 454 -15.51 -9.91 -29.80
C PRO A 454 -16.80 -10.60 -29.31
N GLY A 455 -17.81 -10.74 -30.17
CA GLY A 455 -19.08 -11.38 -29.76
C GLY A 455 -18.93 -12.87 -29.45
N SER A 456 -18.00 -13.54 -30.12
CA SER A 456 -17.68 -14.95 -29.89
C SER A 456 -16.29 -15.32 -30.39
N ILE A 457 -15.74 -16.42 -29.87
CA ILE A 457 -14.47 -17.02 -30.32
C ILE A 457 -14.68 -18.50 -30.59
N ALA A 458 -14.18 -18.98 -31.73
CA ALA A 458 -14.18 -20.39 -32.06
C ALA A 458 -13.00 -21.10 -31.39
N VAL A 459 -13.29 -22.07 -30.52
CA VAL A 459 -12.29 -22.90 -29.85
C VAL A 459 -12.42 -24.33 -30.35
N THR A 460 -11.30 -24.97 -30.71
CA THR A 460 -11.30 -26.39 -31.10
C THR A 460 -11.49 -27.29 -29.88
N THR A 461 -11.95 -28.53 -30.10
CA THR A 461 -12.13 -29.51 -29.02
C THR A 461 -10.80 -29.79 -28.32
N GLY A 462 -10.75 -29.61 -26.99
CA GLY A 462 -9.49 -29.75 -26.23
C GLY A 462 -8.45 -28.66 -26.52
N GLY A 463 -8.83 -27.60 -27.25
CA GLY A 463 -7.93 -26.58 -27.75
C GLY A 463 -8.00 -25.26 -27.00
N ASN A 464 -7.26 -24.28 -27.54
CA ASN A 464 -7.28 -22.90 -27.08
C ASN A 464 -7.49 -21.95 -28.27
N ALA A 465 -7.97 -20.75 -27.99
CA ALA A 465 -8.05 -19.67 -28.96
C ALA A 465 -7.79 -18.33 -28.26
N THR A 466 -7.17 -17.41 -28.99
CA THR A 466 -6.88 -16.06 -28.51
C THR A 466 -7.90 -15.06 -29.07
N GLY A 467 -8.20 -14.04 -28.27
CA GLY A 467 -9.01 -12.90 -28.66
C GLY A 467 -8.41 -11.61 -28.13
N GLU A 468 -8.89 -10.49 -28.65
CA GLU A 468 -8.48 -9.17 -28.21
C GLU A 468 -9.71 -8.32 -27.89
N LEU A 469 -9.64 -7.61 -26.77
CA LEU A 469 -10.62 -6.62 -26.33
C LEU A 469 -9.96 -5.24 -26.33
N THR A 470 -10.67 -4.21 -26.77
CA THR A 470 -10.18 -2.83 -26.63
C THR A 470 -11.05 -2.00 -25.71
N ILE A 471 -10.41 -1.10 -24.95
CA ILE A 471 -11.04 -0.16 -24.02
C ILE A 471 -10.58 1.24 -24.40
N THR A 472 -11.52 2.16 -24.62
CA THR A 472 -11.23 3.57 -24.92
C THR A 472 -11.35 4.40 -23.65
N VAL A 473 -10.23 4.89 -23.13
CA VAL A 473 -10.21 5.71 -21.90
C VAL A 473 -10.50 7.17 -22.23
N PRO A 474 -11.50 7.81 -21.59
CA PRO A 474 -11.75 9.25 -21.77
C PRO A 474 -10.52 10.12 -21.44
N ALA A 475 -10.27 11.18 -22.21
CA ALA A 475 -9.09 12.05 -22.04
C ALA A 475 -9.08 12.82 -20.71
N ASN A 476 -10.24 13.06 -20.11
CA ASN A 476 -10.39 13.71 -18.81
C ASN A 476 -10.28 12.75 -17.62
N THR A 477 -9.97 11.47 -17.85
CA THR A 477 -9.83 10.49 -16.78
C THR A 477 -8.60 10.83 -15.92
N PRO A 478 -8.76 11.06 -14.61
CA PRO A 478 -7.63 11.37 -13.73
C PRO A 478 -6.62 10.20 -13.66
N SER A 479 -5.34 10.54 -13.54
CA SER A 479 -4.29 9.56 -13.24
C SER A 479 -4.54 8.91 -11.87
N GLY A 480 -4.30 7.61 -11.75
CA GLY A 480 -4.62 6.82 -10.56
C GLY A 480 -6.05 6.26 -10.52
N THR A 481 -6.85 6.44 -11.58
CA THR A 481 -8.18 5.82 -11.67
C THR A 481 -8.05 4.30 -11.79
N ASP A 482 -8.65 3.56 -10.84
CA ASP A 482 -8.77 2.10 -10.87
C ASP A 482 -10.04 1.68 -11.62
N VAL A 483 -9.92 0.67 -12.47
CA VAL A 483 -10.99 0.11 -13.32
C VAL A 483 -11.03 -1.40 -13.13
N THR A 484 -12.18 -1.92 -12.71
CA THR A 484 -12.41 -3.36 -12.61
C THR A 484 -13.08 -3.87 -13.88
N LEU A 485 -12.36 -4.72 -14.63
CA LEU A 485 -12.86 -5.37 -15.83
C LEU A 485 -13.23 -6.82 -15.52
N THR A 486 -14.46 -7.20 -15.85
CA THR A 486 -14.91 -8.60 -15.83
C THR A 486 -15.08 -9.10 -17.25
N ILE A 487 -14.37 -10.16 -17.63
CA ILE A 487 -14.49 -10.84 -18.92
C ILE A 487 -15.08 -12.22 -18.66
N GLU A 488 -16.04 -12.62 -19.47
CA GLU A 488 -16.72 -13.90 -19.36
C GLU A 488 -16.67 -14.66 -20.69
N ALA A 489 -16.44 -15.97 -20.59
CA ALA A 489 -16.55 -16.91 -21.70
C ALA A 489 -17.61 -17.97 -21.38
N VAL A 490 -18.66 -18.00 -22.19
CA VAL A 490 -19.78 -18.94 -22.05
C VAL A 490 -19.69 -20.00 -23.14
N ALA A 491 -19.70 -21.27 -22.73
CA ALA A 491 -19.63 -22.42 -23.62
C ALA A 491 -20.87 -22.52 -24.52
N PRO A 492 -20.76 -23.19 -25.69
CA PRO A 492 -21.91 -23.47 -26.55
C PRO A 492 -23.08 -24.09 -25.77
N GLY A 493 -24.28 -23.54 -26.01
CA GLY A 493 -25.51 -23.96 -25.33
C GLY A 493 -25.63 -23.54 -23.86
N ALA A 494 -24.77 -22.62 -23.39
CA ALA A 494 -24.74 -22.15 -21.99
C ALA A 494 -24.58 -23.30 -20.98
N SER A 495 -23.84 -24.34 -21.38
CA SER A 495 -23.62 -25.54 -20.56
C SER A 495 -22.59 -25.34 -19.45
N ASP A 496 -21.69 -24.37 -19.61
CA ASP A 496 -20.66 -23.99 -18.64
C ASP A 496 -20.16 -22.57 -18.95
N SER A 497 -19.55 -21.92 -17.97
CA SER A 497 -18.97 -20.58 -18.14
C SER A 497 -17.79 -20.34 -17.20
N ASN A 498 -16.85 -19.52 -17.61
CA ASN A 498 -15.79 -19.04 -16.72
C ASN A 498 -15.51 -17.57 -16.97
N TYR A 499 -14.85 -16.92 -16.01
CA TYR A 499 -14.63 -15.49 -16.01
C TYR A 499 -13.21 -15.15 -15.56
N ALA A 500 -12.74 -13.96 -15.93
CA ALA A 500 -11.55 -13.32 -15.41
C ALA A 500 -11.93 -11.93 -14.91
N VAL A 501 -11.58 -11.60 -13.68
CA VAL A 501 -11.72 -10.26 -13.10
C VAL A 501 -10.33 -9.64 -12.99
N LEU A 502 -10.13 -8.50 -13.65
CA LEU A 502 -8.86 -7.79 -13.71
C LEU A 502 -9.01 -6.39 -13.13
N ARG A 503 -7.99 -5.91 -12.43
CA ARG A 503 -7.87 -4.50 -12.04
C ARG A 503 -6.87 -3.81 -12.95
N LEU A 504 -7.33 -2.75 -13.61
CA LEU A 504 -6.56 -1.96 -14.56
C LEU A 504 -6.42 -0.55 -14.01
N SER A 505 -5.22 0.00 -14.02
CA SER A 505 -4.97 1.37 -13.59
C SER A 505 -4.78 2.30 -14.78
N VAL A 506 -5.39 3.49 -14.71
CA VAL A 506 -5.15 4.58 -15.66
C VAL A 506 -4.02 5.44 -15.11
N VAL A 507 -2.91 5.51 -15.82
CA VAL A 507 -1.72 6.27 -15.42
C VAL A 507 -1.32 7.18 -16.57
N THR A 508 -1.19 8.47 -16.28
CA THR A 508 -0.59 9.42 -17.22
C THR A 508 0.88 9.07 -17.40
N LYS A 509 1.31 8.85 -18.65
CA LYS A 509 2.71 8.56 -18.95
C LYS A 509 3.58 9.74 -18.55
N VAL A 510 4.52 9.51 -17.64
CA VAL A 510 5.58 10.46 -17.33
C VAL A 510 6.55 10.47 -18.51
N THR A 511 6.67 11.60 -19.19
CA THR A 511 7.56 11.77 -20.35
C THR A 511 8.85 12.49 -20.00
N ASP A 512 8.93 13.08 -18.82
CA ASP A 512 10.02 13.94 -18.37
C ASP A 512 10.60 13.42 -17.06
N PHE A 513 11.84 12.94 -17.15
CA PHE A 513 12.63 12.44 -16.04
C PHE A 513 13.85 13.34 -15.77
N THR A 514 13.90 14.51 -16.43
CA THR A 514 15.03 15.43 -16.36
C THR A 514 14.71 16.54 -15.38
N PRO A 515 15.49 16.73 -14.30
CA PRO A 515 15.26 17.83 -13.38
C PRO A 515 15.59 19.19 -14.00
N PRO A 516 14.92 20.26 -13.56
CA PRO A 516 15.29 21.62 -13.94
C PRO A 516 16.77 21.92 -13.67
N GLN A 517 17.42 22.58 -14.62
CA GLN A 517 18.78 23.07 -14.46
C GLN A 517 18.75 24.49 -13.92
N CYS A 518 19.58 24.77 -12.91
CA CYS A 518 19.81 26.11 -12.39
C CYS A 518 21.27 26.52 -12.60
N GLU A 519 21.47 27.65 -13.29
CA GLU A 519 22.77 28.23 -13.55
C GLU A 519 22.85 29.62 -12.90
N VAL A 520 23.86 29.82 -12.05
CA VAL A 520 24.13 31.14 -11.45
C VAL A 520 24.75 32.06 -12.50
N VAL A 521 24.06 33.15 -12.83
CA VAL A 521 24.44 34.10 -13.88
C VAL A 521 25.40 35.16 -13.33
N SER A 522 25.04 35.77 -12.21
CA SER A 522 25.83 36.84 -11.61
C SER A 522 25.50 37.01 -10.14
N VAL A 523 26.44 37.60 -9.42
CA VAL A 523 26.26 38.03 -8.04
C VAL A 523 26.72 39.46 -7.94
N SER A 524 25.82 40.36 -7.54
CA SER A 524 26.20 41.74 -7.25
C SER A 524 26.81 41.78 -5.85
N SER A 525 28.04 42.30 -5.78
CA SER A 525 28.92 42.18 -4.63
C SER A 525 28.86 43.41 -3.72
N VAL A 526 28.45 43.20 -2.47
CA VAL A 526 29.10 43.84 -1.32
C VAL A 526 29.86 42.72 -0.63
N ASP A 527 31.18 42.87 -0.50
CA ASP A 527 31.97 41.95 0.30
C ASP A 527 31.45 42.01 1.74
N CYS A 528 30.95 40.88 2.23
CA CYS A 528 30.27 40.86 3.51
C CYS A 528 31.25 41.21 4.64
N PRO A 529 30.90 42.13 5.55
CA PRO A 529 31.78 42.51 6.65
C PRO A 529 32.18 41.29 7.49
N ALA A 530 33.46 41.22 7.88
CA ALA A 530 33.95 40.18 8.78
C ALA A 530 33.30 40.23 10.17
N ASP A 531 32.93 41.43 10.63
CA ASP A 531 32.23 41.63 11.89
C ASP A 531 30.71 41.37 11.73
N PRO A 532 30.15 40.36 12.41
CA PRO A 532 28.72 40.04 12.40
C PRO A 532 27.81 41.21 12.83
N ALA A 533 28.32 42.18 13.59
CA ALA A 533 27.53 43.33 14.04
C ALA A 533 27.06 44.22 12.87
N PHE A 534 27.79 44.22 11.76
CA PHE A 534 27.50 45.05 10.57
C PHE A 534 26.86 44.25 9.42
N CYS A 535 26.46 42.99 9.65
CA CYS A 535 25.89 42.14 8.60
C CYS A 535 24.54 42.64 8.05
N ASN A 536 23.79 43.41 8.84
CA ASN A 536 22.49 43.99 8.44
C ASN A 536 22.61 45.21 7.52
N SER A 537 23.78 45.86 7.47
CA SER A 537 24.03 47.04 6.62
C SER A 537 24.56 46.69 5.23
N ALA A 538 24.90 45.43 4.98
CA ALA A 538 25.41 44.95 3.70
C ALA A 538 24.46 43.89 3.10
N PHE A 539 24.23 43.99 1.79
CA PHE A 539 23.34 43.11 1.05
C PHE A 539 24.05 42.57 -0.18
N TRP A 540 23.72 41.35 -0.54
CA TRP A 540 24.19 40.71 -1.76
C TRP A 540 22.97 40.19 -2.52
N GLN A 541 23.06 40.25 -3.86
CA GLN A 541 22.00 39.76 -4.72
C GLN A 541 22.55 38.77 -5.74
N LEU A 542 22.00 37.56 -5.71
CA LEU A 542 22.23 36.48 -6.65
C LEU A 542 21.25 36.59 -7.81
N SER A 543 21.73 36.46 -9.04
CA SER A 543 20.91 36.26 -10.24
C SER A 543 21.21 34.88 -10.82
N ALA A 544 20.16 34.08 -11.06
CA ALA A 544 20.26 32.74 -11.61
C ALA A 544 19.22 32.54 -12.73
N ASN A 545 19.58 31.75 -13.74
CA ASN A 545 18.69 31.32 -14.81
C ASN A 545 18.32 29.86 -14.59
N LEU A 546 17.02 29.57 -14.65
CA LEU A 546 16.49 28.23 -14.48
C LEU A 546 15.78 27.80 -15.76
N THR A 547 16.06 26.59 -16.23
CA THR A 547 15.42 26.02 -17.42
C THR A 547 15.18 24.54 -17.23
N ASP A 548 14.09 24.05 -17.80
CA ASP A 548 13.75 22.62 -17.80
C ASP A 548 14.23 21.90 -19.08
N GLY A 549 14.98 22.61 -19.93
CA GLY A 549 15.43 22.09 -21.21
C GLY A 549 14.32 21.95 -22.24
N VAL A 550 14.68 21.47 -23.44
CA VAL A 550 13.77 21.39 -24.60
C VAL A 550 12.74 20.26 -24.47
N ASN A 551 13.09 19.21 -23.73
CA ASN A 551 12.22 18.05 -23.48
C ASN A 551 11.52 18.10 -22.11
N GLY A 552 11.74 19.16 -21.33
CA GLY A 552 11.12 19.34 -20.03
C GLY A 552 9.65 19.74 -20.10
N THR A 553 8.94 19.53 -19.01
CA THR A 553 7.52 19.88 -18.83
C THR A 553 7.29 21.32 -18.38
N GLY A 554 8.37 22.03 -18.05
CA GLY A 554 8.41 23.41 -17.58
C GLY A 554 8.34 23.51 -16.06
N ILE A 555 8.90 24.60 -15.52
CA ILE A 555 8.98 24.84 -14.07
C ILE A 555 7.59 25.20 -13.51
N THR A 556 7.16 24.51 -12.45
CA THR A 556 5.89 24.73 -11.75
C THR A 556 6.07 25.58 -10.49
N SER A 557 7.16 25.36 -9.76
CA SER A 557 7.42 26.01 -8.49
C SER A 557 8.90 26.37 -8.36
N LEU A 558 9.18 27.53 -7.79
CA LEU A 558 10.52 27.99 -7.46
C LEU A 558 10.51 28.58 -6.04
N THR A 559 11.32 28.00 -5.17
CA THR A 559 11.41 28.37 -3.75
C THR A 559 12.87 28.42 -3.30
N HIS A 560 13.12 28.99 -2.12
CA HIS A 560 14.42 28.87 -1.45
C HIS A 560 14.25 28.00 -0.20
N ARG A 561 15.15 27.02 -0.01
CA ARG A 561 15.11 26.09 1.14
C ARG A 561 16.03 26.53 2.28
N GLN A 562 17.11 27.24 1.94
CA GLN A 562 18.10 27.75 2.87
C GLN A 562 18.39 29.22 2.58
N GLY A 563 18.66 29.98 3.64
CA GLY A 563 18.98 31.40 3.59
C GLY A 563 17.78 32.30 3.94
N VAL A 564 18.04 33.46 4.54
CA VAL A 564 17.02 34.46 4.90
C VAL A 564 17.12 35.62 3.92
N GLY A 565 16.15 35.72 3.01
CA GLY A 565 16.13 36.73 1.97
C GLY A 565 14.82 36.77 1.17
N SER A 566 14.78 37.64 0.17
CA SER A 566 13.65 37.78 -0.75
C SER A 566 13.99 37.17 -2.10
N LEU A 567 13.18 36.19 -2.53
CA LEU A 567 13.26 35.58 -3.85
C LEU A 567 12.24 36.24 -4.79
N THR A 568 12.70 36.68 -5.95
CA THR A 568 11.87 37.21 -7.04
C THR A 568 12.22 36.47 -8.33
N HIS A 569 11.26 36.28 -9.23
CA HIS A 569 11.50 35.60 -10.50
C HIS A 569 10.56 36.09 -11.60
N THR A 570 10.92 35.83 -12.86
CA THR A 570 10.04 36.06 -14.02
C THR A 570 8.91 35.02 -14.09
N ASP A 571 7.97 35.18 -15.02
CA ASP A 571 6.85 34.22 -15.18
C ASP A 571 7.39 32.79 -15.40
N LEU A 572 6.94 31.85 -14.57
CA LEU A 572 7.33 30.44 -14.61
C LEU A 572 6.92 29.75 -15.93
N LYS A 573 6.05 30.37 -16.73
CA LYS A 573 5.69 29.90 -18.07
C LYS A 573 6.79 30.14 -19.12
N GLN A 574 7.84 30.91 -18.80
CA GLN A 574 8.94 31.16 -19.71
C GLN A 574 9.86 29.92 -19.83
N THR A 575 10.53 29.78 -20.98
CA THR A 575 11.49 28.70 -21.23
C THR A 575 12.75 28.82 -20.38
N VAL A 576 13.12 30.05 -20.02
CA VAL A 576 14.17 30.39 -19.06
C VAL A 576 13.56 31.32 -18.03
N VAL A 577 13.51 30.88 -16.78
CA VAL A 577 13.05 31.66 -15.63
C VAL A 577 14.26 32.35 -15.03
N ALA A 578 14.28 33.68 -15.09
CA ALA A 578 15.30 34.46 -14.41
C ALA A 578 14.85 34.68 -12.95
N ALA A 579 15.69 34.28 -12.00
CA ALA A 579 15.47 34.41 -10.58
C ALA A 579 16.51 35.34 -9.96
N ALA A 580 16.07 36.19 -9.05
CA ALA A 580 16.91 37.05 -8.26
C ALA A 580 16.63 36.85 -6.77
N PHE A 581 17.66 36.53 -6.00
CA PHE A 581 17.59 36.36 -4.55
C PHE A 581 18.41 37.45 -3.88
N ASN A 582 17.76 38.22 -2.99
CA ASN A 582 18.39 39.30 -2.25
C ASN A 582 18.41 38.97 -0.76
N ALA A 583 19.59 38.99 -0.15
CA ALA A 583 19.77 38.71 1.28
C ALA A 583 20.78 39.65 1.92
N SER A 584 20.65 39.84 3.23
CA SER A 584 21.69 40.52 4.01
C SER A 584 22.90 39.60 4.21
N CYS A 585 24.04 40.18 4.54
CA CYS A 585 25.24 39.43 4.89
C CYS A 585 25.12 38.60 6.18
N CYS A 586 23.98 38.67 6.90
CA CYS A 586 23.70 37.79 8.02
C CYS A 586 23.33 36.36 7.56
N SER A 587 23.02 36.19 6.28
CA SER A 587 22.75 34.90 5.65
C SER A 587 23.66 34.75 4.43
N LEU A 588 24.78 34.05 4.60
CA LEU A 588 25.81 33.94 3.56
C LEU A 588 25.50 32.90 2.48
N THR A 589 24.53 32.00 2.72
CA THR A 589 24.22 30.88 1.84
C THR A 589 22.77 30.89 1.42
N VAL A 590 22.50 30.59 0.15
CA VAL A 590 21.16 30.32 -0.38
C VAL A 590 21.14 29.03 -1.18
N GLU A 591 20.06 28.26 -1.01
CA GLU A 591 19.73 27.11 -1.87
C GLU A 591 18.39 27.38 -2.56
N LEU A 592 18.42 27.57 -3.87
CA LEU A 592 17.21 27.67 -4.69
C LEU A 592 16.79 26.28 -5.15
N VAL A 593 15.48 26.03 -5.11
CA VAL A 593 14.85 24.75 -5.45
C VAL A 593 13.75 25.00 -6.48
N ALA A 594 13.91 24.42 -7.66
CA ALA A 594 12.93 24.43 -8.74
C ALA A 594 12.29 23.04 -8.87
N VAL A 595 10.97 23.02 -9.05
CA VAL A 595 10.19 21.81 -9.30
C VAL A 595 9.45 21.96 -10.63
N ASP A 596 9.61 21.01 -11.54
CA ASP A 596 8.88 20.99 -12.82
C ASP A 596 7.43 20.48 -12.66
N LYS A 597 6.73 20.19 -13.76
CA LYS A 597 5.37 19.59 -13.69
C LYS A 597 5.38 18.07 -13.54
N ALA A 598 6.51 17.41 -13.84
CA ALA A 598 6.73 15.99 -13.63
C ALA A 598 7.20 15.66 -12.21
N MET A 599 7.33 16.67 -11.32
CA MET A 599 7.83 16.59 -9.95
C MET A 599 9.33 16.27 -9.84
N ASN A 600 10.12 16.48 -10.90
CA ASN A 600 11.57 16.45 -10.79
C ASN A 600 12.07 17.73 -10.10
N VAL A 601 13.16 17.61 -9.33
CA VAL A 601 13.68 18.69 -8.48
C VAL A 601 15.08 19.08 -8.93
N GLY A 602 15.24 20.35 -9.30
CA GLY A 602 16.51 21.00 -9.59
C GLY A 602 16.94 21.91 -8.44
N THR A 603 18.24 21.96 -8.14
CA THR A 603 18.77 22.84 -7.08
C THR A 603 20.05 23.56 -7.51
N CYS A 604 20.25 24.75 -6.96
CA CYS A 604 21.53 25.47 -7.02
C CYS A 604 21.83 26.12 -5.67
N LEU A 605 23.04 25.86 -5.18
CA LEU A 605 23.57 26.36 -3.92
C LEU A 605 24.62 27.43 -4.21
N TYR A 606 24.53 28.56 -3.53
CA TYR A 606 25.54 29.61 -3.58
C TYR A 606 25.87 30.12 -2.18
N THR A 607 27.17 30.36 -1.93
CA THR A 607 27.68 30.96 -0.69
C THR A 607 28.56 32.16 -1.03
N THR A 608 28.26 33.33 -0.45
CA THR A 608 29.05 34.57 -0.61
C THR A 608 30.29 34.57 0.29
N LYS A 609 31.33 35.33 -0.09
CA LYS A 609 32.62 35.40 0.63
C LYS A 609 32.65 36.57 1.64
N VAL A 610 33.49 36.43 2.67
CA VAL A 610 33.81 37.45 3.68
C VAL A 610 35.22 37.98 3.40
N THR A 611 35.45 39.29 3.44
CA THR A 611 36.78 39.89 3.22
C THR A 611 37.56 40.02 4.53
N ASP A 612 38.69 39.32 4.60
CA ASP A 612 39.80 39.60 5.52
C ASP A 612 41.08 39.54 4.69
N VAL A 613 41.85 40.62 4.73
CA VAL A 613 43.02 40.86 3.88
C VAL A 613 44.29 41.05 4.73
N THR A 614 44.20 40.86 6.04
CA THR A 614 45.30 41.07 6.98
C THR A 614 45.94 39.75 7.34
N PRO A 615 47.23 39.51 6.99
CA PRO A 615 47.90 38.29 7.37
C PRO A 615 48.15 38.18 8.89
N PRO A 616 48.14 36.95 9.44
CA PRO A 616 48.48 36.70 10.84
C PRO A 616 49.83 37.31 11.24
N GLN A 617 49.86 37.98 12.38
CA GLN A 617 51.08 38.54 12.97
C GLN A 617 51.69 37.54 13.95
N CYS A 618 53.02 37.51 14.02
CA CYS A 618 53.77 36.62 14.90
C CYS A 618 54.86 37.38 15.65
N GLU A 619 54.82 37.30 16.98
CA GLU A 619 55.75 37.95 17.88
C GLU A 619 56.52 36.91 18.69
N VAL A 620 57.86 36.93 18.63
CA VAL A 620 58.71 36.02 19.40
C VAL A 620 58.74 36.47 20.86
N VAL A 621 58.26 35.60 21.76
CA VAL A 621 58.15 35.87 23.20
C VAL A 621 59.46 35.57 23.92
N SER A 622 60.06 34.42 23.65
CA SER A 622 61.31 34.02 24.30
C SER A 622 62.04 32.94 23.52
N VAL A 623 63.37 32.91 23.66
CA VAL A 623 64.23 31.83 23.15
C VAL A 623 65.07 31.33 24.32
N SER A 624 64.98 30.03 24.63
CA SER A 624 65.85 29.38 25.61
C SER A 624 66.89 28.54 24.87
N VAL A 625 68.16 28.86 25.10
CA VAL A 625 69.30 28.14 24.50
C VAL A 625 69.86 27.17 25.53
N VAL A 626 69.81 25.87 25.22
CA VAL A 626 70.49 24.83 25.99
C VAL A 626 71.72 24.43 25.16
N ASP A 627 72.80 25.22 25.28
CA ASP A 627 74.13 25.04 24.68
C ASP A 627 74.21 24.22 23.39
N CYS A 628 73.96 24.87 22.23
CA CYS A 628 74.27 24.26 20.94
C CYS A 628 75.80 24.15 20.75
N PRO A 629 76.36 22.93 20.55
CA PRO A 629 77.80 22.74 20.46
C PRO A 629 78.44 23.51 19.30
N ALA A 630 79.68 23.98 19.49
CA ALA A 630 80.46 24.60 18.42
C ALA A 630 80.72 23.63 17.25
N ASP A 631 80.88 22.34 17.55
CA ASP A 631 81.09 21.28 16.57
C ASP A 631 79.77 20.90 15.86
N PRO A 632 79.68 21.05 14.52
CA PRO A 632 78.53 20.61 13.73
C PRO A 632 78.20 19.12 13.88
N ALA A 633 79.19 18.26 14.15
CA ALA A 633 79.00 16.81 14.25
C ALA A 633 78.25 16.37 15.53
N ALA A 634 78.21 17.21 16.56
CA ALA A 634 77.58 16.92 17.86
C ALA A 634 76.14 17.50 18.00
N CYS A 635 75.52 17.95 16.90
CA CYS A 635 74.24 18.67 16.95
C CYS A 635 73.00 17.81 17.24
N SER A 636 73.11 16.49 17.12
CA SER A 636 71.97 15.56 17.14
C SER A 636 71.36 15.34 18.53
N SER A 637 72.07 15.66 19.61
CA SER A 637 71.61 15.51 20.99
C SER A 637 71.28 16.82 21.71
N ALA A 638 71.41 17.96 21.03
CA ALA A 638 71.19 19.29 21.60
C ALA A 638 69.98 19.99 20.95
N PHE A 639 69.20 20.69 21.78
CA PHE A 639 67.97 21.37 21.36
C PHE A 639 67.89 22.78 21.95
N TRP A 640 67.20 23.67 21.25
CA TRP A 640 66.86 25.02 21.68
C TRP A 640 65.37 25.25 21.46
N GLN A 641 64.75 26.06 22.31
CA GLN A 641 63.30 26.24 22.27
C GLN A 641 62.95 27.69 21.91
N LEU A 642 62.05 27.83 20.94
CA LEU A 642 61.45 29.09 20.52
C LEU A 642 60.00 29.14 21.04
N SER A 643 59.61 30.25 21.65
CA SER A 643 58.22 30.54 21.99
C SER A 643 57.76 31.82 21.30
N ALA A 644 56.62 31.78 20.62
CA ALA A 644 56.04 32.89 19.87
C ALA A 644 54.53 32.97 20.08
N ASN A 645 53.98 34.19 20.05
CA ASN A 645 52.55 34.44 20.08
C ASN A 645 52.08 34.86 18.70
N LEU A 646 51.04 34.19 18.19
CA LEU A 646 50.44 34.49 16.91
C LEU A 646 49.03 35.04 17.09
N THR A 647 48.71 36.11 16.36
CA THR A 647 47.39 36.74 16.40
C THR A 647 47.03 37.26 15.02
N ASP A 648 45.75 37.17 14.69
CA ASP A 648 45.21 37.71 13.44
C ASP A 648 44.70 39.16 13.60
N GLY A 649 45.04 39.79 14.73
CA GLY A 649 44.55 41.12 15.09
C GLY A 649 43.08 41.10 15.54
N VAL A 650 42.58 42.28 15.91
CA VAL A 650 41.22 42.44 16.46
C VAL A 650 40.13 42.28 15.38
N ASN A 651 40.50 42.45 14.11
CA ASN A 651 39.58 42.42 12.96
C ASN A 651 39.82 41.23 12.02
N GLY A 652 40.71 40.30 12.37
CA GLY A 652 41.00 39.11 11.56
C GLY A 652 39.98 37.98 11.77
N THR A 653 39.94 37.05 10.83
CA THR A 653 39.06 35.86 10.85
C THR A 653 39.54 34.74 11.80
N GLY A 654 40.73 34.91 12.35
CA GLY A 654 41.39 34.01 13.29
C GLY A 654 42.22 32.95 12.58
N ILE A 655 43.17 32.36 13.31
CA ILE A 655 44.14 31.41 12.74
C ILE A 655 43.44 30.09 12.40
N ALA A 656 43.55 29.65 11.15
CA ALA A 656 43.03 28.37 10.65
C ALA A 656 44.05 27.24 10.78
N SER A 657 45.33 27.52 10.50
CA SER A 657 46.42 26.54 10.60
C SER A 657 47.74 27.19 10.99
N LEU A 658 48.61 26.38 11.61
CA LEU A 658 49.97 26.77 11.99
C LEU A 658 50.94 25.62 11.66
N THR A 659 51.96 25.91 10.87
CA THR A 659 52.96 24.95 10.40
C THR A 659 54.38 25.52 10.54
N HIS A 660 55.39 24.67 10.39
CA HIS A 660 56.79 25.11 10.29
C HIS A 660 57.29 24.83 8.87
N LEU A 661 57.93 25.83 8.25
CA LEU A 661 58.52 25.74 6.91
C LEU A 661 60.00 25.38 6.94
N GLN A 662 60.71 25.81 7.98
CA GLN A 662 62.14 25.57 8.16
C GLN A 662 62.44 25.25 9.63
N GLY A 663 63.37 24.32 9.86
CA GLY A 663 63.73 23.85 11.19
C GLY A 663 63.59 22.33 11.31
N ILE A 664 64.38 21.71 12.19
CA ILE A 664 64.25 20.28 12.52
C ILE A 664 63.80 20.23 13.97
N GLY A 665 62.58 19.78 14.24
CA GLY A 665 62.03 19.86 15.59
C GLY A 665 60.54 19.52 15.66
N SER A 666 59.94 19.75 16.82
CA SER A 666 58.49 19.60 17.02
C SER A 666 57.83 20.93 17.36
N LEU A 667 56.71 21.21 16.68
CA LEU A 667 55.85 22.37 16.92
C LEU A 667 54.68 21.97 17.83
N THR A 668 54.41 22.78 18.85
CA THR A 668 53.24 22.67 19.73
C THR A 668 52.60 24.03 19.88
N HIS A 669 51.27 24.10 19.99
CA HIS A 669 50.56 25.37 20.15
C HIS A 669 49.27 25.20 20.98
N THR A 670 48.73 26.32 21.48
CA THR A 670 47.41 26.36 22.14
C THR A 670 46.27 26.23 21.12
N ASP A 671 45.02 26.12 21.58
CA ASP A 671 43.85 25.99 20.68
C ASP A 671 43.79 27.16 19.68
N LEU A 672 43.71 26.83 18.39
CA LEU A 672 43.65 27.81 17.29
C LEU A 672 42.40 28.70 17.35
N LYS A 673 41.40 28.35 18.17
CA LYS A 673 40.23 29.20 18.45
C LYS A 673 40.52 30.38 19.37
N GLN A 674 41.70 30.45 19.98
CA GLN A 674 42.09 31.55 20.86
C GLN A 674 42.47 32.80 20.04
N MET A 675 42.21 33.99 20.61
CA MET A 675 42.54 35.27 19.96
C MET A 675 44.06 35.50 19.82
N VAL A 676 44.83 34.88 20.71
CA VAL A 676 46.30 34.79 20.64
C VAL A 676 46.68 33.33 20.81
N VAL A 677 47.30 32.74 19.80
CA VAL A 677 47.79 31.36 19.80
C VAL A 677 49.24 31.38 20.26
N ALA A 678 49.52 30.78 21.42
CA ALA A 678 50.89 30.61 21.89
C ALA A 678 51.48 29.35 21.26
N ALA A 679 52.57 29.51 20.51
CA ALA A 679 53.32 28.45 19.86
C ALA A 679 54.69 28.25 20.50
N ALA A 680 55.09 26.99 20.67
CA ALA A 680 56.41 26.60 21.12
C ALA A 680 57.00 25.58 20.14
N PHE A 681 58.20 25.88 19.63
CA PHE A 681 58.96 25.01 18.74
C PHE A 681 60.23 24.54 19.42
N ASN A 682 60.38 23.21 19.57
CA ASN A 682 61.58 22.60 20.11
C ASN A 682 62.50 22.19 18.96
N ALA A 683 63.51 23.02 18.67
CA ALA A 683 64.41 22.88 17.53
C ALA A 683 65.68 22.13 17.89
N SER A 684 66.13 21.21 17.04
CA SER A 684 67.45 20.62 17.08
C SER A 684 68.51 21.65 16.71
N CYS A 685 69.64 21.63 17.42
CA CYS A 685 70.82 22.45 17.08
C CYS A 685 71.43 22.11 15.71
N CYS A 686 70.97 21.06 15.02
CA CYS A 686 71.32 20.81 13.62
C CYS A 686 70.67 21.80 12.66
N SER A 687 69.58 22.47 13.05
CA SER A 687 69.01 23.61 12.34
C SER A 687 69.02 24.84 13.24
N LEU A 688 69.87 25.81 12.91
CA LEU A 688 69.99 27.06 13.68
C LEU A 688 68.90 28.07 13.33
N THR A 689 68.05 27.77 12.35
CA THR A 689 66.96 28.63 11.89
C THR A 689 65.64 27.88 11.93
N VAL A 690 64.61 28.55 12.45
CA VAL A 690 63.22 28.10 12.44
C VAL A 690 62.37 29.14 11.73
N GLU A 691 61.48 28.70 10.85
CA GLU A 691 60.48 29.53 10.19
C GLU A 691 59.10 28.91 10.41
N LEU A 692 58.20 29.68 11.02
CA LEU A 692 56.81 29.31 11.27
C LEU A 692 55.90 30.04 10.28
N GLU A 693 54.88 29.34 9.79
CA GLU A 693 53.86 29.86 8.88
C GLU A 693 52.48 29.68 9.51
N ALA A 694 51.70 30.76 9.55
CA ALA A 694 50.33 30.78 10.03
C ALA A 694 49.40 31.24 8.93
N VAL A 695 48.28 30.53 8.76
CA VAL A 695 47.25 30.84 7.78
C VAL A 695 45.96 31.17 8.51
N ASP A 696 45.34 32.31 8.23
CA ASP A 696 44.02 32.66 8.76
C ASP A 696 42.88 31.92 8.02
N LYS A 697 41.63 32.14 8.42
CA LYS A 697 40.47 31.52 7.76
C LYS A 697 40.09 32.18 6.43
N ALA A 698 40.64 33.34 6.12
CA ALA A 698 40.54 33.99 4.81
C ALA A 698 41.68 33.60 3.85
N MET A 699 42.58 32.70 4.28
CA MET A 699 43.77 32.21 3.59
C MET A 699 44.89 33.23 3.39
N ASN A 700 44.98 34.28 4.22
CA ASN A 700 46.18 35.11 4.27
C ASN A 700 47.28 34.39 5.06
N VAL A 701 48.53 34.57 4.62
CA VAL A 701 49.69 33.83 5.16
C VAL A 701 50.65 34.79 5.84
N GLY A 702 50.92 34.56 7.12
CA GLY A 702 51.91 35.25 7.92
C GLY A 702 53.09 34.34 8.27
N THR A 703 54.32 34.82 8.15
CA THR A 703 55.52 34.02 8.49
C THR A 703 56.38 34.71 9.55
N CYS A 704 57.07 33.90 10.36
CA CYS A 704 58.03 34.37 11.34
C CYS A 704 59.30 33.52 11.29
N ARG A 705 60.44 34.18 11.13
CA ARG A 705 61.74 33.53 11.02
C ARG A 705 62.65 33.96 12.16
N PHE A 706 63.28 32.99 12.81
CA PHE A 706 64.22 33.23 13.89
C PHE A 706 65.47 32.34 13.73
N SER A 707 66.64 32.89 14.06
CA SER A 707 67.93 32.19 13.97
C SER A 707 68.79 32.40 15.21
N ILE A 708 69.48 31.35 15.66
CA ILE A 708 70.48 31.40 16.74
C ILE A 708 71.92 31.24 16.21
N VAL A 709 72.92 31.55 17.03
CA VAL A 709 74.34 31.36 16.75
C VAL A 709 74.94 30.36 17.75
N ARG A 710 75.89 29.51 17.33
CA ARG A 710 76.56 28.53 18.21
C ARG A 710 77.55 29.22 19.17
N ASN A 711 77.68 28.70 20.40
CA ASN A 711 78.63 29.24 21.39
C ASN A 711 80.09 28.97 20.96
N ALA A 712 80.92 30.01 20.86
CA ALA A 712 82.34 29.89 20.50
C ALA A 712 83.21 29.63 21.75
N GLY A 713 83.85 28.46 21.83
CA GLY A 713 84.95 28.21 22.78
C GLY A 713 86.23 28.99 22.40
N PRO A 714 87.19 29.20 23.32
CA PRO A 714 88.29 30.14 23.14
C PRO A 714 89.31 29.71 22.05
N PRO A 715 89.99 30.67 21.39
CA PRO A 715 90.73 30.43 20.14
C PRO A 715 92.12 29.83 20.36
N SER A 716 92.47 28.81 19.57
CA SER A 716 93.84 28.27 19.47
C SER A 716 94.62 28.99 18.37
N ILE A 717 95.82 29.44 18.73
CA ILE A 717 96.69 30.38 18.01
C ILE A 717 97.43 29.72 16.82
N ALA A 718 97.52 30.46 15.71
CA ALA A 718 98.24 30.13 14.49
C ALA A 718 99.77 30.37 14.60
N LEU A 719 100.56 29.63 13.82
CA LEU A 719 101.90 30.07 13.39
C LEU A 719 102.13 29.76 11.91
N SER A 720 102.33 30.84 11.16
CA SER A 720 102.88 30.93 9.80
C SER A 720 104.43 31.01 9.88
N LEU A 721 105.22 30.72 8.85
CA LEU A 721 105.54 31.48 7.63
C LEU A 721 106.64 30.66 6.83
N PRO A 722 107.10 31.04 5.62
CA PRO A 722 107.21 30.17 4.44
C PRO A 722 108.65 30.10 3.86
N LEU A 723 108.86 29.39 2.74
CA LEU A 723 109.78 29.80 1.66
C LEU A 723 109.73 28.87 0.43
N LEU A 724 109.45 29.49 -0.72
CA LEU A 724 109.99 29.24 -2.08
C LEU A 724 109.90 27.84 -2.74
N VAL A 725 108.92 27.71 -3.64
CA VAL A 725 109.03 27.31 -5.07
C VAL A 725 110.31 26.56 -5.52
N CYS A 726 110.19 25.30 -5.97
CA CYS A 726 110.28 24.88 -7.39
C CYS A 726 110.36 23.34 -7.60
N LEU A 727 109.57 22.87 -8.58
CA LEU A 727 109.88 21.89 -9.66
C LEU A 727 109.98 20.36 -9.45
N LEU A 728 109.17 19.69 -10.31
CA LEU A 728 109.39 18.43 -11.08
C LEU A 728 109.32 17.11 -10.25
N VAL A 729 108.81 15.97 -10.73
CA VAL A 729 108.39 15.49 -12.06
C VAL A 729 107.66 14.14 -11.89
N SER A 730 106.68 13.91 -12.77
CA SER A 730 106.13 12.62 -13.24
C SER A 730 105.62 11.63 -12.16
N ALA A 731 104.72 10.68 -12.41
CA ALA A 731 104.56 9.84 -13.57
C ALA A 731 103.31 8.96 -13.36
N PHE A 732 102.54 8.81 -14.44
CA PHE A 732 101.85 7.57 -14.86
C PHE A 732 100.53 7.14 -14.18
N PHE A 733 99.39 7.30 -14.89
CA PHE A 733 98.66 6.30 -15.73
C PHE A 733 97.78 5.39 -14.82
N THR A 734 96.47 5.18 -14.97
CA THR A 734 95.57 4.88 -16.12
C THR A 734 94.12 4.99 -15.60
N THR A 735 93.16 5.70 -16.23
CA THR A 735 92.19 5.24 -17.28
C THR A 735 91.51 3.89 -16.95
N SER A 736 90.22 3.62 -17.16
CA SER A 736 89.13 4.14 -18.00
C SER A 736 87.86 3.34 -17.60
N LEU A 737 86.68 3.93 -17.42
CA LEU A 737 85.67 4.20 -18.46
C LEU A 737 85.14 2.94 -19.17
N ARG A 738 83.83 2.70 -19.06
CA ARG A 738 83.01 2.06 -20.09
C ARG A 738 81.55 2.47 -19.93
N ASP A 739 81.19 3.55 -20.60
CA ASP A 739 79.86 3.76 -21.16
C ASP A 739 79.65 2.79 -22.34
N LEU A 740 78.41 2.34 -22.59
CA LEU A 740 77.67 2.70 -23.81
C LEU A 740 76.27 2.07 -23.83
N LEU A 741 75.33 2.87 -24.29
CA LEU A 741 73.93 2.56 -24.62
C LEU A 741 73.76 1.36 -25.57
N ILE A 742 72.73 0.54 -25.32
CA ILE A 742 71.51 0.43 -26.15
C ILE A 742 70.30 0.45 -25.21
#